data_AF-A0A9E5DU38-F1
#
_entry.id   AF-A0A9E5DU38-F1
#
_cell.length_a   1.000
_cell.length_b   1.000
_cell.length_c   1.000
_cell.angle_alpha   90.00
_cell.angle_beta   90.00
_cell.angle_gamma   90.00
#
_symmetry.space_group_name_H-M   'P 1'
#
loop_
_entity.id
_entity.type
_entity.pdbx_description
1 polymer ?
#
loop_
_entity_poly.entity_id
_entity_poly.type
_entity_poly.pdbx_seq_one_letter_code
_entity_poly.pdbx_strand_id
1 'polypeptide(L)'
;MLPEAANFLLTNDKYGTQIMDRRNSDLPALIERGTPDRNVFRVHLHVHSDAPWELTFYVPEATLQAVSAEHDKVFFMLLLVVLTSLAAAAAATVMLTRIRERLGGNAESVATVVEAVSLGNLGVAIPVGVTASSVLGSMQKMLEQLRAAADQAGENARVRQALDNVSTNVLIADSESVIVYRNHAASVMLKEASIESELRERLVAATGQSVKAEIIIGERTFALAANPVSNNEGERIGSVLEWTERTSEVAIEQEIAGLIYAAGMGDFGKRIDAADKRGFFKSLSEGMNNLMDTSEVGLTEIARVLNSLAKGDLTDSITSDYAGTFGQLKDDSNATVENLKGLIEGIKTSAESIHVAAREISASNMDLSQRSEEQASSLEETASSMEELASTVKQNAENAKQANQLAVAASVVATKGGELVGGVVETMNSINESSRRIVDIISVIDGIAFQTNILALNAAVEAARAGEQGRGFSVVAAEVRSLAQRSAAAAKEIKQLISDSTQKVENGSALVKEAGQTMTQILASVKRVTDIMAEIAVASGEQSAGIDQVNLAVTQMEDVTQQNAARVEQAAAAAKSLEEQAQHLAEAVSVFRLDGNEVAEPEPAPKPGPAPRVVPKAPVKAPVKAPVRPAAKASPASTNQGPRKIAATSKTLSPDKWEEF
;
A
#
# COMPACT_ATOMS: atom_id res chain seq x y z
N MET A 1 -85.10 -185.99 30.48
CA MET A 1 -83.97 -186.91 30.22
C MET A 1 -83.98 -187.25 28.75
N LEU A 2 -82.81 -187.24 28.10
CA LEU A 2 -82.43 -187.94 26.84
C LEU A 2 -80.93 -187.60 26.56
N PRO A 3 -80.17 -188.33 25.72
CA PRO A 3 -79.05 -189.12 26.23
C PRO A 3 -77.65 -188.66 25.78
N GLU A 4 -76.62 -189.46 26.09
CA GLU A 4 -75.18 -189.16 26.16
C GLU A 4 -74.45 -188.63 24.90
N ALA A 5 -75.12 -188.30 23.80
CA ALA A 5 -74.48 -187.79 22.58
C ALA A 5 -75.31 -186.67 21.92
N ALA A 6 -75.11 -185.43 22.37
CA ALA A 6 -75.68 -184.24 21.75
C ALA A 6 -74.62 -183.14 21.63
N ASN A 7 -74.17 -182.86 20.40
CA ASN A 7 -73.32 -181.72 20.10
C ASN A 7 -74.19 -180.47 19.91
N PHE A 8 -73.82 -179.36 20.56
CA PHE A 8 -74.54 -178.10 20.45
C PHE A 8 -73.86 -177.18 19.43
N LEU A 9 -74.66 -176.58 18.55
CA LEU A 9 -74.25 -175.63 17.53
C LEU A 9 -74.91 -174.29 17.81
N LEU A 10 -74.11 -173.24 18.05
CA LEU A 10 -74.57 -171.86 18.14
C LEU A 10 -74.16 -171.12 16.86
N THR A 11 -75.09 -170.37 16.28
CA THR A 11 -74.87 -169.57 15.07
C THR A 11 -75.40 -168.16 15.30
N ASN A 12 -74.65 -167.18 14.80
CA ASN A 12 -75.00 -165.76 14.83
C ASN A 12 -74.77 -165.20 13.42
N ASP A 13 -75.73 -164.41 12.90
CA ASP A 13 -75.72 -163.80 11.55
C ASP A 13 -74.45 -163.01 11.23
N LYS A 14 -73.67 -162.61 12.24
CA LYS A 14 -72.42 -161.85 12.10
C LYS A 14 -71.14 -162.67 12.31
N TYR A 15 -71.23 -163.90 12.85
CA TYR A 15 -70.06 -164.67 13.28
C TYR A 15 -70.02 -166.13 12.81
N GLY A 16 -71.08 -166.63 12.17
CA GLY A 16 -71.13 -168.01 11.68
C GLY A 16 -71.25 -169.05 12.80
N THR A 17 -71.12 -170.32 12.42
CA THR A 17 -71.40 -171.47 13.30
C THR A 17 -70.17 -171.92 14.06
N GLN A 18 -70.28 -172.07 15.39
CA GLN A 18 -69.23 -172.66 16.22
C GLN A 18 -69.70 -173.94 16.94
N ILE A 19 -68.78 -174.89 17.05
CA ILE A 19 -68.90 -176.16 17.80
C ILE A 19 -68.13 -175.99 19.11
N MET A 20 -68.73 -176.35 20.26
CA MET A 20 -68.05 -176.35 21.56
C MET A 20 -67.96 -177.77 22.15
N ASP A 21 -66.76 -178.17 22.56
CA ASP A 21 -66.51 -179.37 23.40
C ASP A 21 -66.47 -178.99 24.89
N ARG A 22 -66.74 -179.97 25.76
CA ARG A 22 -67.10 -179.89 27.18
C ARG A 22 -65.93 -179.55 28.13
N ARG A 23 -64.90 -178.85 27.64
CA ARG A 23 -63.67 -178.44 28.35
C ARG A 23 -63.30 -177.01 27.89
N ASN A 24 -64.01 -175.96 28.34
CA ASN A 24 -63.87 -175.28 29.64
C ASN A 24 -62.49 -174.61 29.79
N SER A 25 -62.32 -173.33 30.10
CA SER A 25 -63.21 -172.26 30.61
C SER A 25 -62.57 -170.91 30.20
N ASP A 26 -63.23 -169.77 30.00
CA ASP A 26 -64.63 -169.29 30.14
C ASP A 26 -64.75 -167.97 29.32
N LEU A 27 -65.85 -167.20 29.20
CA LEU A 27 -67.33 -167.35 29.13
C LEU A 27 -68.04 -165.96 29.17
N PRO A 28 -67.46 -164.84 29.69
CA PRO A 28 -68.11 -163.52 29.64
C PRO A 28 -68.14 -162.85 28.24
N ALA A 29 -67.24 -163.26 27.34
CA ALA A 29 -66.85 -162.49 26.15
C ALA A 29 -67.90 -162.44 24.99
N LEU A 30 -69.11 -162.95 25.19
CA LEU A 30 -70.16 -163.01 24.16
C LEU A 30 -71.48 -162.29 24.55
N ILE A 31 -71.60 -161.77 25.78
CA ILE A 31 -72.87 -161.24 26.30
C ILE A 31 -72.88 -159.71 26.48
N GLU A 32 -71.73 -159.05 26.68
CA GLU A 32 -71.66 -157.58 26.90
C GLU A 32 -71.76 -156.71 25.63
N ARG A 33 -72.13 -157.27 24.46
CA ARG A 33 -72.40 -156.49 23.24
C ARG A 33 -73.79 -156.75 22.66
N GLY A 34 -74.82 -156.54 23.49
CA GLY A 34 -76.18 -156.26 23.02
C GLY A 34 -76.33 -154.79 22.64
N THR A 35 -76.43 -154.50 21.34
CA THR A 35 -76.87 -153.17 20.84
C THR A 35 -78.39 -153.05 20.95
N PRO A 36 -78.96 -151.87 21.21
CA PRO A 36 -80.37 -151.70 21.55
C PRO A 36 -81.32 -151.73 20.32
N ASP A 37 -81.08 -152.62 19.36
CA ASP A 37 -82.03 -152.89 18.27
C ASP A 37 -81.93 -154.33 17.75
N ARG A 38 -82.42 -155.29 18.57
CA ARG A 38 -83.13 -156.56 18.22
C ARG A 38 -83.02 -157.62 19.32
N ASN A 39 -84.13 -157.85 20.04
CA ASN A 39 -84.27 -158.89 21.06
C ASN A 39 -84.71 -160.25 20.47
N VAL A 40 -83.89 -160.88 19.63
CA VAL A 40 -84.19 -162.21 19.06
C VAL A 40 -82.90 -163.04 18.92
N PHE A 41 -82.77 -164.10 19.72
CA PHE A 41 -81.77 -165.16 19.49
C PHE A 41 -82.49 -166.48 19.17
N ARG A 42 -82.22 -167.04 17.99
CA ARG A 42 -82.72 -168.35 17.53
C ARG A 42 -81.68 -169.43 17.78
N VAL A 43 -82.13 -170.57 18.29
CA VAL A 43 -81.37 -171.82 18.33
C VAL A 43 -82.08 -172.80 17.41
N HIS A 44 -81.45 -173.13 16.28
CA HIS A 44 -81.90 -174.23 15.43
C HIS A 44 -81.31 -175.53 15.96
N LEU A 45 -82.14 -176.41 16.53
CA LEU A 45 -81.75 -177.81 16.61
C LEU A 45 -81.87 -178.42 15.20
N HIS A 46 -80.92 -179.27 14.83
CA HIS A 46 -81.01 -180.08 13.62
C HIS A 46 -80.95 -181.56 14.03
N VAL A 47 -82.10 -182.23 13.97
CA VAL A 47 -82.22 -183.69 14.06
C VAL A 47 -82.65 -184.19 12.67
N HIS A 48 -81.79 -184.96 12.01
CA HIS A 48 -82.24 -185.89 10.96
C HIS A 48 -82.79 -187.13 11.68
N SER A 49 -84.05 -187.55 11.56
CA SER A 49 -85.20 -187.16 10.72
C SER A 49 -86.48 -187.05 11.59
N ASP A 50 -87.54 -186.28 11.28
CA ASP A 50 -87.82 -185.32 10.19
C ASP A 50 -88.15 -183.94 10.80
N ALA A 51 -87.85 -182.85 10.07
CA ALA A 51 -88.19 -181.45 10.38
C ALA A 51 -87.82 -180.95 11.80
N PRO A 52 -86.66 -180.28 11.97
CA PRO A 52 -86.17 -179.91 13.31
C PRO A 52 -86.29 -178.40 13.62
N TRP A 53 -86.24 -178.09 14.92
CA TRP A 53 -87.05 -177.01 15.50
C TRP A 53 -86.25 -175.74 15.84
N GLU A 54 -86.93 -174.59 15.72
CA GLU A 54 -86.38 -173.25 16.00
C GLU A 54 -86.86 -172.77 17.38
N LEU A 55 -85.94 -172.62 18.34
CA LEU A 55 -86.24 -172.12 19.68
C LEU A 55 -85.75 -170.67 19.80
N THR A 56 -86.66 -169.73 20.07
CA THR A 56 -86.34 -168.29 20.17
C THR A 56 -86.43 -167.80 21.60
N PHE A 57 -85.37 -167.14 22.09
CA PHE A 57 -85.36 -166.47 23.41
C PHE A 57 -85.60 -164.96 23.27
N TYR A 58 -86.41 -164.41 24.18
CA TYR A 58 -86.74 -162.98 24.30
C TYR A 58 -86.45 -162.51 25.73
N VAL A 59 -85.77 -161.37 25.90
CA VAL A 59 -85.43 -160.79 27.22
C VAL A 59 -86.21 -159.48 27.40
N PRO A 60 -87.09 -159.35 28.41
CA PRO A 60 -87.91 -158.14 28.61
C PRO A 60 -87.13 -156.92 29.12
N GLU A 61 -87.67 -155.75 28.83
CA GLU A 61 -87.04 -154.42 28.85
C GLU A 61 -86.88 -153.77 30.26
N ALA A 62 -86.77 -154.57 31.33
CA ALA A 62 -87.00 -154.11 32.71
C ALA A 62 -85.88 -154.41 33.74
N THR A 63 -84.71 -154.93 33.34
CA THR A 63 -83.75 -155.51 34.30
C THR A 63 -82.31 -154.97 34.29
N LEU A 64 -81.94 -154.00 33.45
CA LEU A 64 -80.61 -153.34 33.51
C LEU A 64 -80.63 -151.80 33.59
N GLN A 65 -81.75 -151.23 34.04
CA GLN A 65 -81.87 -149.83 34.48
C GLN A 65 -81.22 -149.57 35.87
N ALA A 66 -80.07 -150.18 36.16
CA ALA A 66 -79.46 -150.19 37.51
C ALA A 66 -77.95 -149.84 37.56
N VAL A 67 -77.33 -149.41 36.44
CA VAL A 67 -75.91 -148.97 36.40
C VAL A 67 -75.75 -147.57 35.76
N SER A 68 -76.85 -146.93 35.33
CA SER A 68 -76.85 -145.69 34.52
C SER A 68 -77.35 -144.45 35.26
N ALA A 69 -76.78 -144.11 36.43
CA ALA A 69 -77.27 -142.98 37.25
C ALA A 69 -76.20 -142.04 37.86
N GLU A 70 -74.88 -142.31 37.70
CA GLU A 70 -73.83 -141.50 38.36
C GLU A 70 -72.75 -140.89 37.43
N HIS A 71 -72.55 -141.39 36.22
CA HIS A 71 -71.44 -140.94 35.35
C HIS A 71 -71.63 -139.58 34.67
N ASP A 72 -72.85 -139.22 34.24
CA ASP A 72 -73.06 -138.02 33.39
C ASP A 72 -72.86 -136.68 34.14
N LYS A 73 -73.01 -136.67 35.47
CA LYS A 73 -72.83 -135.44 36.28
C LYS A 73 -71.36 -135.03 36.40
N VAL A 74 -70.44 -135.99 36.42
CA VAL A 74 -68.99 -135.71 36.58
C VAL A 74 -68.40 -135.14 35.28
N PHE A 75 -68.83 -135.62 34.12
CA PHE A 75 -68.31 -135.17 32.82
C PHE A 75 -68.69 -133.71 32.51
N PHE A 76 -69.95 -133.33 32.71
CA PHE A 76 -70.41 -131.95 32.45
C PHE A 76 -69.82 -130.91 33.42
N MET A 77 -69.56 -131.29 34.68
CA MET A 77 -68.96 -130.36 35.65
C MET A 77 -67.50 -130.00 35.28
N LEU A 78 -66.73 -130.96 34.77
CA LEU A 78 -65.35 -130.72 34.29
C LEU A 78 -65.30 -129.82 33.05
N LEU A 79 -66.23 -130.01 32.10
CA LEU A 79 -66.28 -129.19 30.88
C LEU A 79 -66.57 -127.72 31.18
N LEU A 80 -67.44 -127.44 32.16
CA LEU A 80 -67.85 -126.08 32.52
C LEU A 80 -66.74 -125.28 33.23
N VAL A 81 -65.88 -125.94 34.01
CA VAL A 81 -64.69 -125.32 34.64
C VAL A 81 -63.62 -124.95 33.61
N VAL A 82 -63.43 -125.77 32.56
CA VAL A 82 -62.48 -125.45 31.48
C VAL A 82 -62.97 -124.29 30.61
N LEU A 83 -64.27 -124.26 30.28
CA LEU A 83 -64.84 -123.16 29.49
C LEU A 83 -64.86 -121.82 30.24
N THR A 84 -65.13 -121.82 31.55
CA THR A 84 -65.12 -120.58 32.36
C THR A 84 -63.71 -120.03 32.59
N SER A 85 -62.70 -120.89 32.76
CA SER A 85 -61.30 -120.46 32.90
C SER A 85 -60.71 -119.87 31.60
N LEU A 86 -61.04 -120.42 30.43
CA LEU A 86 -60.67 -119.83 29.14
C LEU A 86 -61.33 -118.46 28.89
N ALA A 87 -62.60 -118.29 29.26
CA ALA A 87 -63.29 -117.01 29.13
C ALA A 87 -62.69 -115.91 30.03
N ALA A 88 -62.33 -116.26 31.28
CA ALA A 88 -61.67 -115.33 32.21
C ALA A 88 -60.27 -114.89 31.72
N ALA A 89 -59.49 -115.81 31.16
CA ALA A 89 -58.17 -115.49 30.60
C ALA A 89 -58.27 -114.50 29.43
N ALA A 90 -59.19 -114.71 28.50
CA ALA A 90 -59.41 -113.82 27.35
C ALA A 90 -59.84 -112.41 27.80
N ALA A 91 -60.73 -112.30 28.79
CA ALA A 91 -61.16 -111.01 29.33
C ALA A 91 -60.01 -110.22 29.98
N ALA A 92 -59.11 -110.90 30.71
CA ALA A 92 -57.94 -110.27 31.32
C ALA A 92 -56.96 -109.68 30.28
N THR A 93 -56.73 -110.38 29.16
CA THR A 93 -55.84 -109.89 28.09
C THR A 93 -56.41 -108.63 27.40
N VAL A 94 -57.72 -108.57 27.19
CA VAL A 94 -58.41 -107.40 26.61
C VAL A 94 -58.43 -106.20 27.57
N MET A 95 -58.51 -106.43 28.88
CA MET A 95 -58.48 -105.35 29.86
C MET A 95 -57.08 -104.73 30.02
N LEU A 96 -56.02 -105.54 30.04
CA LEU A 96 -54.64 -105.05 30.14
C LEU A 96 -54.19 -104.26 28.91
N THR A 97 -54.61 -104.66 27.71
CA THR A 97 -54.31 -103.93 26.47
C THR A 97 -54.95 -102.54 26.43
N ARG A 98 -56.22 -102.41 26.83
CA ARG A 98 -56.91 -101.09 26.90
C ARG A 98 -56.34 -100.12 27.95
N ILE A 99 -55.72 -100.61 29.03
CA ILE A 99 -55.08 -99.74 30.03
C ILE A 99 -53.78 -99.14 29.46
N ARG A 100 -53.00 -99.94 28.73
CA ARG A 100 -51.74 -99.49 28.10
C ARG A 100 -51.97 -98.39 27.06
N GLU A 101 -53.06 -98.46 26.29
CA GLU A 101 -53.43 -97.43 25.31
C GLU A 101 -53.88 -96.11 25.95
N ARG A 102 -54.47 -96.13 27.16
CA ARG A 102 -54.93 -94.91 27.86
C ARG A 102 -53.81 -94.16 28.58
N LEU A 103 -52.79 -94.86 29.08
CA LEU A 103 -51.66 -94.25 29.79
C LEU A 103 -50.59 -93.68 28.86
N GLY A 104 -50.57 -94.06 27.58
CA GLY A 104 -49.60 -93.56 26.59
C GLY A 104 -48.17 -94.09 26.78
N GLY A 105 -47.96 -95.06 27.67
CA GLY A 105 -46.65 -95.63 27.99
C GLY A 105 -46.70 -96.67 29.11
N ASN A 106 -45.54 -97.21 29.45
CA ASN A 106 -45.31 -97.99 30.67
C ASN A 106 -45.37 -97.07 31.90
N ALA A 107 -45.87 -97.58 33.03
CA ALA A 107 -46.13 -96.80 34.24
C ALA A 107 -44.89 -96.08 34.80
N GLU A 108 -43.71 -96.64 34.59
CA GLU A 108 -42.41 -96.08 34.92
C GLU A 108 -42.15 -94.74 34.19
N SER A 109 -42.45 -94.64 32.90
CA SER A 109 -42.26 -93.41 32.10
C SER A 109 -43.23 -92.29 32.50
N VAL A 110 -44.43 -92.63 32.97
CA VAL A 110 -45.39 -91.66 33.51
C VAL A 110 -44.87 -91.08 34.83
N ALA A 111 -44.30 -91.92 35.70
CA ALA A 111 -43.72 -91.48 36.96
C ALA A 111 -42.55 -90.48 36.74
N THR A 112 -41.62 -90.77 35.82
CA THR A 112 -40.48 -89.88 35.54
C THR A 112 -40.90 -88.48 35.07
N VAL A 113 -41.94 -88.38 34.24
CA VAL A 113 -42.42 -87.07 33.74
C VAL A 113 -43.16 -86.30 34.84
N VAL A 114 -43.95 -86.98 35.68
CA VAL A 114 -44.62 -86.34 36.83
C VAL A 114 -43.61 -85.84 37.86
N GLU A 115 -42.56 -86.61 38.16
CA GLU A 115 -41.48 -86.23 39.07
C GLU A 115 -40.64 -85.06 38.53
N ALA A 116 -40.33 -85.06 37.24
CA ALA A 116 -39.62 -83.94 36.60
C ALA A 116 -40.40 -82.61 36.67
N VAL A 117 -41.71 -82.67 36.44
CA VAL A 117 -42.61 -81.50 36.52
C VAL A 117 -42.76 -81.02 37.96
N SER A 118 -42.83 -81.91 38.95
CA SER A 118 -42.91 -81.52 40.37
C SER A 118 -41.63 -80.86 40.89
N LEU A 119 -40.47 -81.18 40.29
CA LEU A 119 -39.17 -80.58 40.59
C LEU A 119 -38.86 -79.31 39.77
N GLY A 120 -39.80 -78.81 38.96
CA GLY A 120 -39.63 -77.61 38.14
C GLY A 120 -38.69 -77.78 36.93
N ASN A 121 -38.32 -79.02 36.58
CA ASN A 121 -37.45 -79.30 35.45
C ASN A 121 -38.25 -79.46 34.14
N LEU A 122 -38.49 -78.33 33.47
CA LEU A 122 -39.23 -78.26 32.20
C LEU A 122 -38.46 -78.80 30.98
N GLY A 123 -37.23 -79.32 31.18
CA GLY A 123 -36.33 -79.77 30.10
C GLY A 123 -36.37 -81.27 29.76
N VAL A 124 -37.26 -82.05 30.37
CA VAL A 124 -37.25 -83.52 30.22
C VAL A 124 -37.87 -83.97 28.88
N ALA A 125 -37.10 -84.75 28.12
CA ALA A 125 -37.52 -85.30 26.84
C ALA A 125 -38.49 -86.48 27.02
N ILE A 126 -39.72 -86.34 26.52
CA ILE A 126 -40.73 -87.40 26.51
C ILE A 126 -40.47 -88.35 25.34
N PRO A 127 -40.48 -89.69 25.52
CA PRO A 127 -40.19 -90.65 24.45
C PRO A 127 -41.20 -90.61 23.30
N VAL A 128 -40.70 -90.81 22.08
CA VAL A 128 -41.45 -90.65 20.83
C VAL A 128 -42.42 -91.82 20.59
N GLY A 129 -43.68 -91.53 20.28
CA GLY A 129 -44.73 -92.54 20.03
C GLY A 129 -46.05 -92.31 20.79
N VAL A 130 -46.09 -91.30 21.65
CA VAL A 130 -47.26 -90.92 22.46
C VAL A 130 -48.36 -90.29 21.59
N THR A 131 -49.58 -90.81 21.64
CA THR A 131 -50.74 -90.22 20.95
C THR A 131 -51.29 -89.00 21.71
N ALA A 132 -51.75 -87.99 20.97
CA ALA A 132 -52.22 -86.71 21.49
C ALA A 132 -53.44 -86.80 22.46
N SER A 133 -54.12 -87.95 22.49
CA SER A 133 -55.25 -88.25 23.38
C SER A 133 -54.86 -88.94 24.70
N SER A 134 -53.56 -89.14 24.95
CA SER A 134 -53.05 -89.74 26.19
C SER A 134 -52.58 -88.67 27.19
N VAL A 135 -52.47 -89.05 28.47
CA VAL A 135 -52.07 -88.14 29.57
C VAL A 135 -50.72 -87.46 29.28
N LEU A 136 -49.72 -88.22 28.80
CA LEU A 136 -48.42 -87.69 28.41
C LEU A 136 -48.51 -86.66 27.26
N GLY A 137 -49.38 -86.90 26.27
CA GLY A 137 -49.61 -85.96 25.17
C GLY A 137 -50.24 -84.64 25.62
N SER A 138 -51.15 -84.68 26.60
CA SER A 138 -51.71 -83.46 27.20
C SER A 138 -50.68 -82.68 28.04
N MET A 139 -49.78 -83.37 28.75
CA MET A 139 -48.71 -82.72 29.51
C MET A 139 -47.66 -82.07 28.61
N GLN A 140 -47.32 -82.70 27.47
CA GLN A 140 -46.42 -82.11 26.47
C GLN A 140 -46.92 -80.73 25.99
N LYS A 141 -48.22 -80.63 25.65
CA LYS A 141 -48.81 -79.38 25.15
C LYS A 141 -48.84 -78.27 26.21
N MET A 142 -49.02 -78.63 27.48
CA MET A 142 -48.92 -77.70 28.61
C MET A 142 -47.48 -77.20 28.83
N LEU A 143 -46.48 -78.08 28.72
CA LEU A 143 -45.06 -77.72 28.84
C LEU A 143 -44.61 -76.77 27.72
N GLU A 144 -45.06 -77.01 26.49
CA GLU A 144 -44.77 -76.17 25.33
C GLU A 144 -45.36 -74.75 25.46
N GLN A 145 -46.59 -74.64 25.97
CA GLN A 145 -47.23 -73.35 26.27
C GLN A 145 -46.52 -72.58 27.40
N LEU A 146 -46.11 -73.27 28.47
CA LEU A 146 -45.35 -72.66 29.58
C LEU A 146 -43.98 -72.15 29.13
N ARG A 147 -43.32 -72.85 28.19
CA ARG A 147 -42.01 -72.44 27.66
C ARG A 147 -42.09 -71.18 26.81
N ALA A 148 -43.06 -71.10 25.89
CA ALA A 148 -43.29 -69.91 25.08
C ALA A 148 -43.59 -68.66 25.94
N ALA A 149 -44.37 -68.82 27.00
CA ALA A 149 -44.66 -67.74 27.95
C ALA A 149 -43.40 -67.29 28.74
N ALA A 150 -42.50 -68.21 29.08
CA ALA A 150 -41.27 -67.90 29.81
C ALA A 150 -40.25 -67.14 28.96
N ASP A 151 -40.05 -67.54 27.69
CA ASP A 151 -39.10 -66.86 26.79
C ASP A 151 -39.55 -65.43 26.46
N GLN A 152 -40.85 -65.21 26.21
CA GLN A 152 -41.42 -63.88 25.96
C GLN A 152 -41.34 -62.97 27.21
N ALA A 153 -41.50 -63.53 28.42
CA ALA A 153 -41.29 -62.79 29.66
C ALA A 153 -39.81 -62.41 29.86
N GLY A 154 -38.87 -63.30 29.51
CA GLY A 154 -37.44 -63.05 29.57
C GLY A 154 -36.96 -61.98 28.58
N GLU A 155 -37.54 -61.92 27.38
CA GLU A 155 -37.22 -60.90 26.39
C GLU A 155 -37.75 -59.51 26.79
N ASN A 156 -39.01 -59.44 27.23
CA ASN A 156 -39.59 -58.21 27.78
C ASN A 156 -38.80 -57.68 28.99
N ALA A 157 -38.32 -58.56 29.87
CA ALA A 157 -37.47 -58.19 30.99
C ALA A 157 -36.12 -57.59 30.54
N ARG A 158 -35.48 -58.16 29.50
CA ARG A 158 -34.23 -57.61 28.94
C ARG A 158 -34.42 -56.24 28.30
N VAL A 159 -35.48 -56.03 27.53
CA VAL A 159 -35.79 -54.70 26.92
C VAL A 159 -36.02 -53.66 28.03
N ARG A 160 -36.79 -54.01 29.06
CA ARG A 160 -37.04 -53.13 30.22
C ARG A 160 -35.75 -52.80 30.98
N GLN A 161 -34.90 -53.78 31.24
CA GLN A 161 -33.62 -53.60 31.93
C GLN A 161 -32.60 -52.80 31.09
N ALA A 162 -32.65 -52.91 29.75
CA ALA A 162 -31.84 -52.10 28.87
C ALA A 162 -32.28 -50.63 28.94
N LEU A 163 -33.59 -50.35 28.81
CA LEU A 163 -34.15 -49.01 28.94
C LEU A 163 -33.90 -48.39 30.33
N ASP A 164 -33.95 -49.19 31.40
CA ASP A 164 -33.66 -48.75 32.77
C ASP A 164 -32.22 -48.25 32.96
N ASN A 165 -31.26 -48.73 32.16
CA ASN A 165 -29.85 -48.32 32.19
C ASN A 165 -29.48 -47.20 31.20
N VAL A 166 -30.41 -46.74 30.35
CA VAL A 166 -30.19 -45.60 29.45
C VAL A 166 -30.26 -44.29 30.23
N SER A 167 -29.32 -43.37 29.95
CA SER A 167 -29.24 -42.06 30.60
C SER A 167 -30.27 -41.05 30.10
N THR A 168 -30.76 -41.19 28.86
CA THR A 168 -31.94 -40.46 28.36
C THR A 168 -33.15 -40.81 29.22
N ASN A 169 -33.93 -39.82 29.61
CA ASN A 169 -35.19 -40.07 30.32
C ASN A 169 -36.20 -40.63 29.33
N VAL A 170 -36.77 -41.80 29.63
CA VAL A 170 -37.77 -42.48 28.77
C VAL A 170 -38.99 -42.86 29.59
N LEU A 171 -40.16 -42.49 29.08
CA LEU A 171 -41.48 -42.78 29.63
C LEU A 171 -42.35 -43.36 28.51
N ILE A 172 -43.05 -44.45 28.78
CA ILE A 172 -44.00 -45.07 27.85
C ILE A 172 -45.38 -45.03 28.49
N ALA A 173 -46.34 -44.50 27.74
CA ALA A 173 -47.75 -44.47 28.09
C ALA A 173 -48.56 -45.33 27.11
N ASP A 174 -49.69 -45.88 27.58
CA ASP A 174 -50.62 -46.66 26.77
C ASP A 174 -51.51 -45.80 25.87
N SER A 175 -52.50 -46.44 25.23
CA SER A 175 -53.46 -45.78 24.34
C SER A 175 -54.28 -44.69 25.05
N GLU A 176 -54.55 -44.82 26.35
CA GLU A 176 -55.28 -43.86 27.19
C GLU A 176 -54.35 -42.82 27.87
N SER A 177 -53.07 -42.79 27.51
CA SER A 177 -52.04 -41.91 28.09
C SER A 177 -51.83 -42.13 29.60
N VAL A 178 -51.99 -43.38 30.06
CA VAL A 178 -51.57 -43.83 31.39
C VAL A 178 -50.15 -44.36 31.32
N ILE A 179 -49.29 -43.97 32.27
CA ILE A 179 -47.87 -44.33 32.27
C ILE A 179 -47.72 -45.82 32.63
N VAL A 180 -47.31 -46.63 31.66
CA VAL A 180 -47.08 -48.08 31.83
C VAL A 180 -45.63 -48.42 32.14
N TYR A 181 -44.69 -47.57 31.74
CA TYR A 181 -43.27 -47.70 32.04
C TYR A 181 -42.58 -46.34 32.14
N ARG A 182 -41.58 -46.25 33.01
CA ARG A 182 -40.62 -45.15 33.10
C ARG A 182 -39.27 -45.72 33.49
N ASN A 183 -38.20 -45.24 32.89
CA ASN A 183 -36.85 -45.73 33.20
C ASN A 183 -36.29 -45.12 34.49
N HIS A 184 -35.09 -45.54 34.91
CA HIS A 184 -34.47 -45.04 36.14
C HIS A 184 -34.20 -43.53 36.06
N ALA A 185 -33.64 -43.05 34.94
CA ALA A 185 -33.38 -41.62 34.71
C ALA A 185 -34.67 -40.79 34.86
N ALA A 186 -35.72 -41.15 34.11
CA ALA A 186 -37.04 -40.52 34.21
C ALA A 186 -37.59 -40.57 35.65
N SER A 187 -37.45 -41.70 36.35
CA SER A 187 -37.93 -41.87 37.73
C SER A 187 -37.17 -41.03 38.77
N VAL A 188 -35.90 -40.72 38.53
CA VAL A 188 -35.12 -39.83 39.39
C VAL A 188 -35.55 -38.38 39.16
N MET A 189 -35.72 -37.98 37.89
CA MET A 189 -36.09 -36.62 37.52
C MET A 189 -37.56 -36.28 37.85
N LEU A 190 -38.50 -37.22 37.67
CA LEU A 190 -39.93 -37.07 38.02
C LEU A 190 -40.23 -36.92 39.52
N LYS A 191 -39.21 -36.87 40.39
CA LYS A 191 -39.42 -36.55 41.82
C LYS A 191 -39.79 -35.08 42.05
N GLU A 192 -39.58 -34.22 41.06
CA GLU A 192 -40.05 -32.84 41.06
C GLU A 192 -41.47 -32.77 40.48
N ALA A 193 -42.46 -32.57 41.35
CA ALA A 193 -43.89 -32.72 41.03
C ALA A 193 -44.44 -31.75 39.96
N SER A 194 -43.71 -30.70 39.61
CA SER A 194 -44.05 -29.77 38.53
C SER A 194 -43.87 -30.38 37.14
N ILE A 195 -42.95 -31.35 36.98
CA ILE A 195 -42.59 -31.93 35.68
C ILE A 195 -43.70 -32.86 35.16
N GLU A 196 -44.29 -33.68 36.04
CA GLU A 196 -45.24 -34.73 35.63
C GLU A 196 -46.50 -34.20 34.93
N SER A 197 -46.98 -33.01 35.31
CA SER A 197 -48.18 -32.40 34.69
C SER A 197 -47.92 -31.92 33.27
N GLU A 198 -46.82 -31.19 33.03
CA GLU A 198 -46.45 -30.67 31.71
C GLU A 198 -46.14 -31.82 30.73
N LEU A 199 -45.40 -32.85 31.17
CA LEU A 199 -45.13 -34.03 30.34
C LEU A 199 -46.42 -34.76 29.94
N ARG A 200 -47.42 -34.81 30.84
CA ARG A 200 -48.69 -35.48 30.59
C ARG A 200 -49.56 -34.74 29.57
N GLU A 201 -49.54 -33.40 29.57
CA GLU A 201 -50.18 -32.59 28.53
C GLU A 201 -49.54 -32.84 27.15
N ARG A 202 -48.21 -32.90 27.07
CA ARG A 202 -47.48 -33.17 25.81
C ARG A 202 -47.68 -34.61 25.31
N LEU A 203 -47.82 -35.60 26.19
CA LEU A 203 -48.19 -36.97 25.84
C LEU A 203 -49.57 -37.05 25.17
N VAL A 204 -50.54 -36.26 25.65
CA VAL A 204 -51.90 -36.16 25.06
C VAL A 204 -51.88 -35.42 23.71
N ALA A 205 -50.98 -34.46 23.52
CA ALA A 205 -50.79 -33.80 22.23
C ALA A 205 -50.16 -34.72 21.15
N ALA A 206 -49.42 -35.76 21.55
CA ALA A 206 -48.73 -36.70 20.67
C ALA A 206 -49.54 -37.97 20.34
N THR A 207 -50.84 -37.81 20.05
CA THR A 207 -51.78 -38.91 19.79
C THR A 207 -51.75 -39.49 18.37
N GLY A 208 -50.95 -38.93 17.45
CA GLY A 208 -50.89 -39.45 16.07
C GLY A 208 -49.62 -39.15 15.25
N GLN A 209 -48.73 -38.25 15.68
CA GLN A 209 -47.46 -37.95 15.00
C GLN A 209 -46.35 -37.70 16.03
N SER A 210 -45.09 -37.84 15.58
CA SER A 210 -43.93 -37.46 16.39
C SER A 210 -43.91 -35.95 16.64
N VAL A 211 -43.97 -35.56 17.92
CA VAL A 211 -43.88 -34.16 18.36
C VAL A 211 -42.51 -33.93 18.97
N LYS A 212 -41.79 -32.90 18.50
CA LYS A 212 -40.58 -32.39 19.17
C LYS A 212 -40.85 -31.01 19.73
N ALA A 213 -40.40 -30.76 20.96
CA ALA A 213 -40.58 -29.49 21.64
C ALA A 213 -39.39 -29.21 22.57
N GLU A 214 -39.09 -27.93 22.77
CA GLU A 214 -38.26 -27.48 23.88
C GLU A 214 -39.18 -26.86 24.94
N ILE A 215 -38.99 -27.21 26.20
CA ILE A 215 -39.73 -26.63 27.33
C ILE A 215 -38.76 -26.20 28.42
N ILE A 216 -39.16 -25.17 29.17
CA ILE A 216 -38.42 -24.65 30.31
C ILE A 216 -39.25 -25.00 31.56
N ILE A 217 -38.66 -25.73 32.51
CA ILE A 217 -39.29 -26.06 33.79
C ILE A 217 -38.40 -25.55 34.92
N GLY A 218 -38.90 -24.56 35.66
CA GLY A 218 -38.06 -23.81 36.60
C GLY A 218 -36.94 -23.08 35.84
N GLU A 219 -35.69 -23.31 36.23
CA GLU A 219 -34.51 -22.76 35.57
C GLU A 219 -33.86 -23.72 34.55
N ARG A 220 -34.51 -24.86 34.27
CA ARG A 220 -33.93 -25.96 33.47
C ARG A 220 -34.62 -26.09 32.12
N THR A 221 -33.84 -26.23 31.06
CA THR A 221 -34.34 -26.36 29.69
C THR A 221 -34.22 -27.80 29.23
N PHE A 222 -35.30 -28.36 28.69
CA PHE A 222 -35.38 -29.74 28.24
C PHE A 222 -35.81 -29.81 26.79
N ALA A 223 -35.12 -30.64 26.00
CA ALA A 223 -35.57 -31.05 24.68
C ALA A 223 -36.34 -32.36 24.80
N LEU A 224 -37.52 -32.42 24.19
CA LEU A 224 -38.44 -33.55 24.25
C LEU A 224 -38.77 -34.04 22.85
N ALA A 225 -38.93 -35.36 22.74
CA ALA A 225 -39.59 -35.98 21.60
C ALA A 225 -40.64 -36.99 22.10
N ALA A 226 -41.89 -36.79 21.69
CA ALA A 226 -42.98 -37.72 21.93
C ALA A 226 -43.29 -38.44 20.61
N ASN A 227 -43.10 -39.76 20.57
CA ASN A 227 -43.26 -40.60 19.40
C ASN A 227 -44.40 -41.62 19.63
N PRO A 228 -45.40 -41.74 18.74
CA PRO A 228 -46.45 -42.74 18.89
C PRO A 228 -45.90 -44.16 18.70
N VAL A 229 -46.41 -45.11 19.48
CA VAL A 229 -46.12 -46.55 19.34
C VAL A 229 -47.33 -47.23 18.72
N SER A 230 -47.11 -47.98 17.64
CA SER A 230 -48.17 -48.74 16.95
C SER A 230 -47.89 -50.23 16.95
N ASN A 231 -48.93 -51.05 16.86
CA ASN A 231 -48.81 -52.50 16.69
C ASN A 231 -48.49 -52.87 15.22
N ASN A 232 -48.35 -54.18 14.96
CA ASN A 232 -48.06 -54.71 13.63
C ASN A 232 -49.18 -54.49 12.58
N GLU A 233 -50.37 -54.05 13.01
CA GLU A 233 -51.52 -53.73 12.16
C GLU A 233 -51.65 -52.21 11.92
N GLY A 234 -50.74 -51.40 12.49
CA GLY A 234 -50.70 -49.94 12.35
C GLY A 234 -51.58 -49.18 13.34
N GLU A 235 -52.26 -49.86 14.26
CA GLU A 235 -53.08 -49.24 15.29
C GLU A 235 -52.22 -48.74 16.46
N ARG A 236 -52.49 -47.52 16.95
CA ARG A 236 -51.74 -46.91 18.06
C ARG A 236 -52.01 -47.66 19.37
N ILE A 237 -50.94 -48.21 19.95
CA ILE A 237 -50.96 -48.88 21.27
C ILE A 237 -50.38 -48.02 22.40
N GLY A 238 -49.76 -46.88 22.08
CA GLY A 238 -49.24 -45.95 23.09
C GLY A 238 -48.42 -44.81 22.53
N SER A 239 -47.63 -44.16 23.39
CA SER A 239 -46.61 -43.18 23.02
C SER A 239 -45.36 -43.32 23.91
N VAL A 240 -44.18 -43.16 23.32
CA VAL A 240 -42.88 -43.03 24.00
C VAL A 240 -42.53 -41.56 24.07
N LEU A 241 -42.27 -41.04 25.26
CA LEU A 241 -41.71 -39.73 25.50
C LEU A 241 -40.25 -39.89 25.93
N GLU A 242 -39.34 -39.33 25.15
CA GLU A 242 -37.94 -39.13 25.53
C GLU A 242 -37.67 -37.66 25.85
N TRP A 243 -36.82 -37.39 26.84
CA TRP A 243 -36.32 -36.04 27.08
C TRP A 243 -34.89 -35.99 27.61
N THR A 244 -34.16 -34.97 27.18
CA THR A 244 -32.80 -34.65 27.61
C THR A 244 -32.72 -33.23 28.13
N GLU A 245 -31.89 -33.01 29.15
CA GLU A 245 -31.60 -31.67 29.63
C GLU A 245 -30.60 -30.98 28.69
N ARG A 246 -30.93 -29.74 28.29
CA ARG A 246 -30.09 -28.86 27.46
C ARG A 246 -29.83 -27.51 28.13
N THR A 247 -30.14 -27.34 29.43
CA THR A 247 -30.00 -26.09 30.19
C THR A 247 -28.65 -25.40 29.95
N SER A 248 -27.54 -26.13 30.05
CA SER A 248 -26.21 -25.60 29.81
C SER A 248 -25.95 -25.29 28.34
N GLU A 249 -26.45 -26.08 27.39
CA GLU A 249 -26.27 -25.82 25.96
C GLU A 249 -26.98 -24.52 25.54
N VAL A 250 -28.24 -24.36 25.94
CA VAL A 250 -29.06 -23.17 25.62
C VAL A 250 -28.51 -21.91 26.29
N ALA A 251 -27.98 -22.00 27.52
CA ALA A 251 -27.28 -20.88 28.16
C ALA A 251 -26.07 -20.43 27.33
N ILE A 252 -25.28 -21.38 26.81
CA ILE A 252 -24.09 -21.08 25.99
C ILE A 252 -24.49 -20.53 24.61
N GLU A 253 -25.54 -21.06 24.00
CA GLU A 253 -26.12 -20.51 22.76
C GLU A 253 -26.54 -19.04 22.96
N GLN A 254 -27.12 -18.69 24.11
CA GLN A 254 -27.48 -17.31 24.48
C GLN A 254 -26.25 -16.42 24.77
N GLU A 255 -25.24 -16.93 25.48
CA GLU A 255 -23.97 -16.21 25.71
C GLU A 255 -23.27 -15.88 24.38
N ILE A 256 -23.23 -16.83 23.44
CA ILE A 256 -22.66 -16.66 22.10
C ILE A 256 -23.50 -15.66 21.29
N ALA A 257 -24.83 -15.77 21.31
CA ALA A 257 -25.70 -14.81 20.61
C ALA A 257 -25.52 -13.38 21.15
N GLY A 258 -25.37 -13.21 22.46
CA GLY A 258 -25.06 -11.93 23.10
C GLY A 258 -23.70 -11.38 22.70
N LEU A 259 -22.67 -12.23 22.61
CA LEU A 259 -21.33 -11.85 22.15
C LEU A 259 -21.33 -11.40 20.68
N ILE A 260 -22.01 -12.14 19.79
CA ILE A 260 -22.14 -11.81 18.37
C ILE A 260 -22.91 -10.50 18.19
N TYR A 261 -23.97 -10.27 18.98
CA TYR A 261 -24.71 -9.01 18.97
C TYR A 261 -23.84 -7.83 19.41
N ALA A 262 -23.03 -7.99 20.48
CA ALA A 262 -22.10 -6.96 20.94
C ALA A 262 -21.05 -6.62 19.86
N ALA A 263 -20.43 -7.64 19.25
CA ALA A 263 -19.50 -7.47 18.14
C ALA A 263 -20.13 -6.75 16.94
N GLY A 264 -21.38 -7.10 16.59
CA GLY A 264 -22.15 -6.43 15.52
C GLY A 264 -22.47 -4.97 15.80
N MET A 265 -22.49 -4.57 17.08
CA MET A 265 -22.63 -3.18 17.53
C MET A 265 -21.27 -2.46 17.76
N GLY A 266 -20.14 -3.14 17.52
CA GLY A 266 -18.80 -2.63 17.74
C GLY A 266 -18.27 -2.73 19.17
N ASP A 267 -19.01 -3.36 20.10
CA ASP A 267 -18.54 -3.66 21.46
C ASP A 267 -17.76 -4.99 21.45
N PHE A 268 -16.46 -4.88 21.21
CA PHE A 268 -15.53 -6.02 21.24
C PHE A 268 -15.03 -6.34 22.66
N GLY A 269 -15.39 -5.56 23.69
CA GLY A 269 -14.92 -5.75 25.08
C GLY A 269 -15.61 -6.89 25.84
N LYS A 270 -16.67 -7.48 25.27
CA LYS A 270 -17.35 -8.64 25.85
C LYS A 270 -16.52 -9.92 25.70
N ARG A 271 -16.68 -10.84 26.64
CA ARG A 271 -16.07 -12.18 26.65
C ARG A 271 -17.07 -13.19 27.23
N ILE A 272 -16.96 -14.44 26.80
CA ILE A 272 -17.67 -15.60 27.37
C ILE A 272 -16.77 -16.25 28.43
N ASP A 273 -17.30 -16.58 29.60
CA ASP A 273 -16.53 -17.39 30.57
C ASP A 273 -16.33 -18.80 29.99
N ALA A 274 -15.08 -19.29 29.94
CA ALA A 274 -14.75 -20.62 29.42
C ALA A 274 -14.51 -21.67 30.53
N ALA A 275 -14.58 -21.28 31.81
CA ALA A 275 -14.16 -22.11 32.94
C ALA A 275 -15.12 -23.29 33.23
N ASP A 276 -16.42 -23.09 33.07
CA ASP A 276 -17.46 -24.12 33.30
C ASP A 276 -17.69 -25.03 32.06
N LYS A 277 -17.15 -24.65 30.92
CA LYS A 277 -17.42 -25.23 29.59
C LYS A 277 -16.50 -26.40 29.28
N ARG A 278 -16.98 -27.35 28.46
CA ARG A 278 -16.22 -28.57 28.07
C ARG A 278 -16.40 -28.91 26.60
N GLY A 279 -15.46 -29.67 26.05
CA GLY A 279 -15.51 -30.14 24.66
C GLY A 279 -15.63 -28.99 23.66
N PHE A 280 -16.49 -29.17 22.66
CA PHE A 280 -16.73 -28.19 21.59
C PHE A 280 -17.05 -26.78 22.11
N PHE A 281 -17.95 -26.65 23.09
CA PHE A 281 -18.38 -25.34 23.60
C PHE A 281 -17.22 -24.56 24.23
N LYS A 282 -16.30 -25.24 24.93
CA LYS A 282 -15.10 -24.57 25.47
C LYS A 282 -14.22 -24.00 24.36
N SER A 283 -13.88 -24.82 23.36
CA SER A 283 -13.05 -24.39 22.24
C SER A 283 -13.72 -23.29 21.40
N LEU A 284 -15.05 -23.31 21.30
CA LEU A 284 -15.81 -22.24 20.65
C LEU A 284 -15.75 -20.93 21.46
N SER A 285 -15.98 -20.96 22.78
CA SER A 285 -15.85 -19.78 23.65
C SER A 285 -14.44 -19.21 23.67
N GLU A 286 -13.40 -20.05 23.74
CA GLU A 286 -12.00 -19.64 23.66
C GLU A 286 -11.67 -19.02 22.28
N GLY A 287 -12.13 -19.64 21.19
CA GLY A 287 -11.96 -19.12 19.83
C GLY A 287 -12.67 -17.79 19.59
N MET A 288 -13.88 -17.62 20.13
CA MET A 288 -14.63 -16.36 20.07
C MET A 288 -13.99 -15.28 20.94
N ASN A 289 -13.52 -15.60 22.14
CA ASN A 289 -12.79 -14.66 22.98
C ASN A 289 -11.51 -14.16 22.29
N ASN A 290 -10.73 -15.04 21.65
CA ASN A 290 -9.53 -14.65 20.91
C ASN A 290 -9.84 -13.77 19.68
N LEU A 291 -10.96 -14.02 18.99
CA LEU A 291 -11.43 -13.18 17.89
C LEU A 291 -11.85 -11.79 18.39
N MET A 292 -12.59 -11.73 19.50
CA MET A 292 -12.96 -10.46 20.15
C MET A 292 -11.73 -9.69 20.60
N ASP A 293 -10.75 -10.36 21.21
CA ASP A 293 -9.49 -9.77 21.67
C ASP A 293 -8.68 -9.16 20.52
N THR A 294 -8.47 -9.93 19.45
CA THR A 294 -7.76 -9.44 18.25
C THR A 294 -8.49 -8.25 17.61
N SER A 295 -9.83 -8.28 17.58
CA SER A 295 -10.64 -7.20 17.01
C SER A 295 -10.65 -5.96 17.90
N GLU A 296 -10.74 -6.12 19.23
CA GLU A 296 -10.72 -5.05 20.21
C GLU A 296 -9.38 -4.31 20.18
N VAL A 297 -8.26 -5.02 20.32
CA VAL A 297 -6.92 -4.42 20.33
C VAL A 297 -6.63 -3.76 18.98
N GLY A 298 -6.84 -4.48 17.87
CA GLY A 298 -6.56 -3.97 16.53
C GLY A 298 -7.37 -2.72 16.17
N LEU A 299 -8.69 -2.74 16.37
CA LEU A 299 -9.53 -1.58 16.08
C LEU A 299 -9.28 -0.42 17.06
N THR A 300 -8.93 -0.69 18.32
CA THR A 300 -8.58 0.36 19.29
C THR A 300 -7.26 1.03 18.93
N GLU A 301 -6.24 0.29 18.49
CA GLU A 301 -4.97 0.87 18.03
C GLU A 301 -5.15 1.71 16.76
N ILE A 302 -5.95 1.25 15.79
CA ILE A 302 -6.29 2.01 14.58
C ILE A 302 -7.07 3.28 14.96
N ALA A 303 -8.09 3.17 15.80
CA ALA A 303 -8.86 4.33 16.28
C ALA A 303 -7.98 5.32 17.03
N ARG A 304 -7.00 4.85 17.82
CA ARG A 304 -6.02 5.67 18.54
C ARG A 304 -5.14 6.46 17.57
N VAL A 305 -4.48 5.81 16.62
CA VAL A 305 -3.59 6.49 15.64
C VAL A 305 -4.38 7.44 14.75
N LEU A 306 -5.59 7.08 14.29
CA LEU A 306 -6.44 7.99 13.53
C LEU A 306 -6.92 9.20 14.38
N ASN A 307 -7.09 9.03 15.69
CA ASN A 307 -7.42 10.12 16.61
C ASN A 307 -6.21 11.06 16.85
N SER A 308 -5.01 10.51 16.97
CA SER A 308 -3.75 11.25 16.99
C SER A 308 -3.58 12.07 15.70
N LEU A 309 -3.71 11.43 14.55
CA LEU A 309 -3.67 12.05 13.22
C LEU A 309 -4.71 13.18 13.08
N ALA A 310 -5.96 12.98 13.52
CA ALA A 310 -7.00 14.00 13.47
C ALA A 310 -6.74 15.22 14.37
N LYS A 311 -5.84 15.10 15.35
CA LYS A 311 -5.34 16.20 16.20
C LYS A 311 -4.05 16.83 15.67
N GLY A 312 -3.53 16.36 14.53
CA GLY A 312 -2.24 16.76 13.97
C GLY A 312 -1.04 16.06 14.60
N ASP A 313 -1.24 15.04 15.43
CA ASP A 313 -0.12 14.28 15.99
C ASP A 313 0.28 13.14 15.02
N LEU A 314 1.43 13.34 14.35
CA LEU A 314 2.04 12.41 13.39
C LEU A 314 3.18 11.60 14.04
N THR A 315 3.32 11.68 15.37
CA THR A 315 4.36 10.93 16.10
C THR A 315 3.94 9.50 16.45
N ASP A 316 2.67 9.17 16.22
CA ASP A 316 2.01 7.96 16.67
C ASP A 316 1.90 6.89 15.56
N SER A 317 2.12 5.62 15.93
CA SER A 317 2.08 4.48 15.00
C SER A 317 1.61 3.20 15.70
N ILE A 318 1.18 2.23 14.89
CA ILE A 318 0.79 0.89 15.34
C ILE A 318 2.01 -0.03 15.25
N THR A 319 2.52 -0.46 16.40
CA THR A 319 3.73 -1.30 16.49
C THR A 319 3.41 -2.80 16.59
N SER A 320 2.26 -3.16 17.17
CA SER A 320 1.76 -4.53 17.34
C SER A 320 1.71 -5.32 16.02
N ASP A 321 1.98 -6.63 16.07
CA ASP A 321 2.02 -7.49 14.88
C ASP A 321 0.69 -8.18 14.61
N TYR A 322 0.18 -7.99 13.40
CA TYR A 322 -1.10 -8.53 12.94
C TYR A 322 -0.95 -9.30 11.63
N ALA A 323 -1.78 -10.33 11.46
CA ALA A 323 -1.85 -11.12 10.23
C ALA A 323 -3.07 -10.76 9.38
N GLY A 324 -3.00 -11.02 8.07
CA GLY A 324 -4.09 -10.80 7.14
C GLY A 324 -4.55 -9.33 7.10
N THR A 325 -5.86 -9.11 7.06
CA THR A 325 -6.46 -7.77 6.91
C THR A 325 -6.09 -6.80 8.03
N PHE A 326 -5.92 -7.27 9.27
CA PHE A 326 -5.47 -6.40 10.37
C PHE A 326 -4.02 -5.93 10.17
N GLY A 327 -3.15 -6.79 9.62
CA GLY A 327 -1.80 -6.41 9.20
C GLY A 327 -1.81 -5.36 8.09
N GLN A 328 -2.65 -5.56 7.07
CA GLN A 328 -2.82 -4.56 6.01
C GLN A 328 -3.33 -3.22 6.56
N LEU A 329 -4.32 -3.19 7.46
CA LEU A 329 -4.79 -1.94 8.06
C LEU A 329 -3.73 -1.26 8.94
N LYS A 330 -2.89 -2.02 9.66
CA LYS A 330 -1.71 -1.48 10.37
C LYS A 330 -0.79 -0.77 9.37
N ASP A 331 -0.38 -1.48 8.32
CA ASP A 331 0.60 -0.99 7.36
C ASP A 331 0.07 0.22 6.58
N ASP A 332 -1.18 0.19 6.12
CA ASP A 332 -1.85 1.31 5.43
C ASP A 332 -1.99 2.54 6.35
N SER A 333 -2.32 2.34 7.63
CA SER A 333 -2.44 3.43 8.61
C SER A 333 -1.08 4.08 8.89
N ASN A 334 -0.06 3.27 9.16
CA ASN A 334 1.31 3.73 9.39
C ASN A 334 1.88 4.43 8.13
N ALA A 335 1.67 3.88 6.94
CA ALA A 335 2.09 4.50 5.68
C ALA A 335 1.38 5.83 5.44
N THR A 336 0.12 5.98 5.87
CA THR A 336 -0.59 7.26 5.78
C THR A 336 0.04 8.32 6.70
N VAL A 337 0.39 7.96 7.94
CA VAL A 337 1.10 8.85 8.87
C VAL A 337 2.47 9.25 8.33
N GLU A 338 3.26 8.30 7.84
CA GLU A 338 4.61 8.56 7.32
C GLU A 338 4.60 9.46 6.07
N ASN A 339 3.68 9.22 5.13
CA ASN A 339 3.52 10.09 3.96
C ASN A 339 3.11 11.52 4.35
N LEU A 340 2.22 11.68 5.34
CA LEU A 340 1.85 13.00 5.84
C LEU A 340 3.00 13.67 6.60
N LYS A 341 3.76 12.92 7.40
CA LYS A 341 4.98 13.40 8.07
C LYS A 341 5.96 13.98 7.05
N GLY A 342 6.30 13.23 6.00
CA GLY A 342 7.20 13.69 4.95
C GLY A 342 6.69 14.92 4.18
N LEU A 343 5.38 15.03 3.93
CA LEU A 343 4.78 16.22 3.30
C LEU A 343 4.86 17.46 4.20
N ILE A 344 4.53 17.33 5.49
CA ILE A 344 4.57 18.44 6.45
C ILE A 344 6.03 18.88 6.72
N GLU A 345 6.99 17.96 6.81
CA GLU A 345 8.43 18.27 6.83
C GLU A 345 8.88 19.03 5.58
N GLY A 346 8.50 18.54 4.39
CA GLY A 346 8.84 19.20 3.13
C GLY A 346 8.29 20.62 3.02
N ILE A 347 7.06 20.86 3.48
CA ILE A 347 6.47 22.20 3.52
C ILE A 347 7.20 23.09 4.53
N LYS A 348 7.51 22.58 5.74
CA LYS A 348 8.26 23.32 6.75
C LYS A 348 9.63 23.77 6.23
N THR A 349 10.42 22.86 5.67
CA THR A 349 11.73 23.17 5.07
C THR A 349 11.62 24.17 3.92
N SER A 350 10.57 24.06 3.11
CA SER A 350 10.31 25.01 2.01
C SER A 350 9.95 26.40 2.53
N ALA A 351 9.12 26.50 3.57
CA ALA A 351 8.77 27.77 4.21
C ALA A 351 9.98 28.44 4.85
N GLU A 352 10.81 27.70 5.61
CA GLU A 352 12.07 28.20 6.17
C GLU A 352 13.02 28.70 5.07
N SER A 353 13.11 27.99 3.94
CA SER A 353 13.93 28.39 2.79
C SER A 353 13.44 29.68 2.12
N ILE A 354 12.11 29.82 1.93
CA ILE A 354 11.50 31.05 1.39
C ILE A 354 11.71 32.23 2.34
N HIS A 355 11.58 32.01 3.65
CA HIS A 355 11.79 33.04 4.68
C HIS A 355 13.22 33.59 4.66
N VAL A 356 14.22 32.71 4.56
CA VAL A 356 15.64 33.12 4.43
C VAL A 356 15.86 33.88 3.12
N ALA A 357 15.40 33.34 1.99
CA ALA A 357 15.56 33.98 0.68
C ALA A 357 14.88 35.37 0.61
N ALA A 358 13.69 35.51 1.20
CA ALA A 358 12.98 36.78 1.30
C ALA A 358 13.79 37.84 2.07
N ARG A 359 14.44 37.45 3.18
CA ARG A 359 15.33 38.35 3.93
C ARG A 359 16.59 38.73 3.16
N GLU A 360 17.20 37.80 2.44
CA GLU A 360 18.36 38.10 1.58
C GLU A 360 17.98 39.08 0.45
N ILE A 361 16.83 38.89 -0.20
CA ILE A 361 16.29 39.82 -1.20
C ILE A 361 16.04 41.20 -0.57
N SER A 362 15.43 41.26 0.62
CA SER A 362 15.18 42.52 1.33
C SER A 362 16.47 43.28 1.66
N ALA A 363 17.50 42.57 2.15
CA ALA A 363 18.81 43.15 2.41
C ALA A 363 19.51 43.62 1.13
N SER A 364 19.45 42.83 0.05
CA SER A 364 20.00 43.17 -1.26
C SER A 364 19.29 44.37 -1.90
N ASN A 365 17.99 44.52 -1.68
CA ASN A 365 17.24 45.70 -2.14
C ASN A 365 17.67 46.96 -1.37
N MET A 366 18.02 46.85 -0.09
CA MET A 366 18.52 47.99 0.68
C MET A 366 19.92 48.46 0.22
N ASP A 367 20.82 47.53 -0.15
CA ASP A 367 22.08 47.86 -0.85
C ASP A 367 21.83 48.54 -2.21
N LEU A 368 20.89 47.99 -2.99
CA LEU A 368 20.54 48.55 -4.30
C LEU A 368 19.88 49.94 -4.19
N SER A 369 19.13 50.22 -3.12
CA SER A 369 18.60 51.55 -2.80
C SER A 369 19.74 52.54 -2.57
N GLN A 370 20.67 52.22 -1.65
CA GLN A 370 21.82 53.08 -1.34
C GLN A 370 22.65 53.36 -2.60
N ARG A 371 22.92 52.33 -3.41
CA ARG A 371 23.68 52.49 -4.67
C ARG A 371 22.92 53.30 -5.73
N SER A 372 21.60 53.26 -5.73
CA SER A 372 20.77 54.10 -6.61
C SER A 372 20.81 55.57 -6.18
N GLU A 373 20.83 55.85 -4.87
CA GLU A 373 21.02 57.20 -4.31
C GLU A 373 22.44 57.74 -4.59
N GLU A 374 23.48 56.93 -4.39
CA GLU A 374 24.87 57.28 -4.74
C GLU A 374 25.03 57.54 -6.25
N GLN A 375 24.37 56.75 -7.10
CA GLN A 375 24.35 56.96 -8.54
C GLN A 375 23.59 58.24 -8.92
N ALA A 376 22.46 58.55 -8.28
CA ALA A 376 21.72 59.80 -8.51
C ALA A 376 22.59 61.03 -8.19
N SER A 377 23.27 61.03 -7.03
CA SER A 377 24.20 62.11 -6.66
C SER A 377 25.38 62.23 -7.64
N SER A 378 25.88 61.11 -8.17
CA SER A 378 26.96 61.10 -9.17
C SER A 378 26.50 61.64 -10.52
N LEU A 379 25.25 61.37 -10.92
CA LEU A 379 24.63 61.92 -12.12
C LEU A 379 24.38 63.43 -11.98
N GLU A 380 23.97 63.91 -10.81
CA GLU A 380 23.78 65.34 -10.53
C GLU A 380 25.10 66.13 -10.61
N GLU A 381 26.20 65.62 -10.03
CA GLU A 381 27.54 66.21 -10.18
C GLU A 381 28.04 66.16 -11.64
N THR A 382 27.73 65.08 -12.35
CA THR A 382 28.05 64.94 -13.78
C THR A 382 27.27 65.95 -14.63
N ALA A 383 25.97 66.12 -14.40
CA ALA A 383 25.13 67.08 -15.12
C ALA A 383 25.63 68.52 -14.90
N SER A 384 25.90 68.90 -13.66
CA SER A 384 26.49 70.21 -13.31
C SER A 384 27.84 70.45 -14.01
N SER A 385 28.71 69.43 -14.03
CA SER A 385 29.99 69.49 -14.74
C SER A 385 29.81 69.62 -16.26
N MET A 386 28.80 68.96 -16.84
CA MET A 386 28.46 69.06 -18.26
C MET A 386 27.90 70.44 -18.62
N GLU A 387 27.13 71.08 -17.76
CA GLU A 387 26.68 72.48 -17.95
C GLU A 387 27.84 73.48 -17.91
N GLU A 388 28.79 73.33 -16.98
CA GLU A 388 30.00 74.17 -16.92
C GLU A 388 30.89 73.96 -18.16
N LEU A 389 31.03 72.72 -18.63
CA LEU A 389 31.73 72.39 -19.87
C LEU A 389 31.02 72.98 -21.11
N ALA A 390 29.70 72.88 -21.20
CA ALA A 390 28.91 73.47 -22.28
C ALA A 390 29.11 74.99 -22.35
N SER A 391 29.04 75.66 -21.21
CA SER A 391 29.29 77.10 -21.07
C SER A 391 30.70 77.47 -21.52
N THR A 392 31.71 76.72 -21.06
CA THR A 392 33.12 76.96 -21.38
C THR A 392 33.43 76.74 -22.87
N VAL A 393 32.88 75.67 -23.49
CA VAL A 393 33.04 75.39 -24.92
C VAL A 393 32.37 76.46 -25.78
N LYS A 394 31.15 76.90 -25.39
CA LYS A 394 30.45 78.00 -26.06
C LYS A 394 31.22 79.32 -25.95
N GLN A 395 31.82 79.61 -24.79
CA GLN A 395 32.68 80.77 -24.60
C GLN A 395 33.96 80.66 -25.45
N ASN A 396 34.56 79.48 -25.58
CA ASN A 396 35.73 79.25 -26.44
C ASN A 396 35.42 79.48 -27.92
N ALA A 397 34.25 79.03 -28.41
CA ALA A 397 33.82 79.28 -29.79
C ALA A 397 33.69 80.79 -30.09
N GLU A 398 33.08 81.56 -29.18
CA GLU A 398 32.94 83.02 -29.33
C GLU A 398 34.28 83.75 -29.15
N ASN A 399 35.13 83.33 -28.22
CA ASN A 399 36.50 83.83 -28.07
C ASN A 399 37.33 83.62 -29.34
N ALA A 400 37.27 82.43 -29.95
CA ALA A 400 37.98 82.12 -31.20
C ALA A 400 37.48 83.00 -32.35
N LYS A 401 36.17 83.21 -32.45
CA LYS A 401 35.55 84.11 -33.43
C LYS A 401 35.96 85.58 -33.24
N GLN A 402 36.06 86.07 -31.99
CA GLN A 402 36.56 87.42 -31.70
C GLN A 402 38.06 87.56 -31.99
N ALA A 403 38.87 86.57 -31.61
CA ALA A 403 40.29 86.52 -31.94
C ALA A 403 40.53 86.49 -33.46
N ASN A 404 39.68 85.78 -34.21
CA ASN A 404 39.67 85.77 -35.67
C ASN A 404 39.41 87.17 -36.26
N GLN A 405 38.40 87.89 -35.74
CA GLN A 405 38.12 89.28 -36.15
C GLN A 405 39.29 90.23 -35.84
N LEU A 406 39.91 90.09 -34.67
CA LEU A 406 41.11 90.85 -34.28
C LEU A 406 42.31 90.53 -35.18
N ALA A 407 42.52 89.27 -35.55
CA ALA A 407 43.58 88.86 -36.48
C ALA A 407 43.34 89.45 -37.88
N VAL A 408 42.11 89.41 -38.40
CA VAL A 408 41.75 90.05 -39.68
C VAL A 408 42.00 91.57 -39.63
N ALA A 409 41.60 92.24 -38.55
CA ALA A 409 41.86 93.68 -38.38
C ALA A 409 43.37 94.00 -38.32
N ALA A 410 44.16 93.20 -37.59
CA ALA A 410 45.62 93.33 -37.54
C ALA A 410 46.27 93.10 -38.91
N SER A 411 45.75 92.16 -39.71
CA SER A 411 46.19 91.89 -41.08
C SER A 411 46.00 93.10 -42.00
N VAL A 412 44.85 93.79 -41.91
CA VAL A 412 44.59 95.04 -42.66
C VAL A 412 45.59 96.13 -42.29
N VAL A 413 45.89 96.30 -40.99
CA VAL A 413 46.89 97.29 -40.52
C VAL A 413 48.30 96.92 -41.00
N ALA A 414 48.69 95.65 -40.93
CA ALA A 414 49.99 95.17 -41.39
C ALA A 414 50.16 95.30 -42.92
N THR A 415 49.09 95.09 -43.69
CA THR A 415 49.07 95.30 -45.16
C THR A 415 49.37 96.76 -45.48
N LYS A 416 48.64 97.69 -44.84
CA LYS A 416 48.85 99.13 -45.00
C LYS A 416 50.24 99.59 -44.53
N GLY A 417 50.78 98.95 -43.49
CA GLY A 417 52.17 99.14 -43.05
C GLY A 417 53.18 98.70 -44.11
N GLY A 418 52.96 97.56 -44.76
CA GLY A 418 53.76 97.09 -45.89
C GLY A 418 53.74 98.04 -47.09
N GLU A 419 52.57 98.57 -47.46
CA GLU A 419 52.41 99.58 -48.52
C GLU A 419 53.20 100.86 -48.22
N LEU A 420 53.08 101.38 -46.99
CA LEU A 420 53.83 102.55 -46.53
C LEU A 420 55.35 102.32 -46.60
N VAL A 421 55.83 101.17 -46.15
CA VAL A 421 57.25 100.80 -46.24
C VAL A 421 57.71 100.71 -47.70
N GLY A 422 56.87 100.18 -48.60
CA GLY A 422 57.14 100.17 -50.05
C GLY A 422 57.35 101.58 -50.62
N GLY A 423 56.49 102.54 -50.28
CA GLY A 423 56.63 103.94 -50.70
C GLY A 423 57.89 104.62 -50.14
N VAL A 424 58.34 104.24 -48.93
CA VAL A 424 59.61 104.73 -48.37
C VAL A 424 60.81 104.19 -49.17
N VAL A 425 60.80 102.92 -49.60
CA VAL A 425 61.86 102.36 -50.48
C VAL A 425 61.91 103.09 -51.81
N GLU A 426 60.77 103.33 -52.46
CA GLU A 426 60.68 104.08 -53.72
C GLU A 426 61.24 105.52 -53.57
N THR A 427 60.90 106.19 -52.47
CA THR A 427 61.43 107.51 -52.12
C THR A 427 62.94 107.48 -51.92
N MET A 428 63.47 106.51 -51.18
CA MET A 428 64.92 106.35 -50.94
C MET A 428 65.70 106.07 -52.24
N ASN A 429 65.13 105.27 -53.15
CA ASN A 429 65.73 105.04 -54.47
C ASN A 429 65.78 106.33 -55.29
N SER A 430 64.71 107.12 -55.27
CA SER A 430 64.63 108.44 -55.94
C SER A 430 65.64 109.45 -55.38
N ILE A 431 65.89 109.42 -54.07
CA ILE A 431 66.93 110.23 -53.39
C ILE A 431 68.34 109.74 -53.77
N ASN A 432 68.56 108.42 -53.88
CA ASN A 432 69.85 107.86 -54.30
C ASN A 432 70.18 108.27 -55.75
N GLU A 433 69.21 108.16 -56.67
CA GLU A 433 69.37 108.61 -58.06
C GLU A 433 69.65 110.12 -58.15
N SER A 434 68.89 110.94 -57.40
CA SER A 434 69.10 112.38 -57.35
C SER A 434 70.49 112.74 -56.81
N SER A 435 70.97 112.02 -55.79
CA SER A 435 72.32 112.19 -55.24
C SER A 435 73.42 111.87 -56.25
N ARG A 436 73.25 110.80 -57.06
CA ARG A 436 74.19 110.46 -58.15
C ARG A 436 74.29 111.58 -59.18
N ARG A 437 73.15 112.12 -59.64
CA ARG A 437 73.12 113.26 -60.57
C ARG A 437 73.85 114.49 -60.00
N ILE A 438 73.77 114.73 -58.68
CA ILE A 438 74.54 115.80 -58.03
C ILE A 438 76.05 115.52 -58.08
N VAL A 439 76.50 114.28 -57.83
CA VAL A 439 77.93 113.90 -57.96
C VAL A 439 78.46 114.15 -59.37
N ASP A 440 77.65 113.89 -60.39
CA ASP A 440 78.01 114.16 -61.80
C ASP A 440 78.18 115.67 -62.04
N ILE A 441 77.21 116.49 -61.61
CA ILE A 441 77.28 117.96 -61.72
C ILE A 441 78.50 118.53 -60.98
N ILE A 442 78.78 118.06 -59.77
CA ILE A 442 79.94 118.51 -58.98
C ILE A 442 81.25 118.10 -59.65
N SER A 443 81.29 116.94 -60.33
CA SER A 443 82.45 116.51 -61.10
C SER A 443 82.69 117.38 -62.35
N VAL A 444 81.62 117.90 -62.98
CA VAL A 444 81.73 118.92 -64.03
C VAL A 444 82.25 120.25 -63.47
N ILE A 445 81.79 120.68 -62.30
CA ILE A 445 82.25 121.92 -61.64
C ILE A 445 83.74 121.84 -61.25
N ASP A 446 84.20 120.71 -60.72
CA ASP A 446 85.63 120.46 -60.45
C ASP A 446 86.47 120.50 -61.74
N GLY A 447 85.94 119.92 -62.84
CA GLY A 447 86.52 120.04 -64.17
C GLY A 447 86.64 121.49 -64.68
N ILE A 448 85.59 122.30 -64.51
CA ILE A 448 85.60 123.74 -64.85
C ILE A 448 86.61 124.49 -63.98
N ALA A 449 86.69 124.20 -62.68
CA ALA A 449 87.65 124.79 -61.78
C ALA A 449 89.10 124.45 -62.18
N PHE A 450 89.37 123.19 -62.54
CA PHE A 450 90.67 122.77 -63.06
C PHE A 450 91.03 123.49 -64.37
N GLN A 451 90.12 123.54 -65.34
CA GLN A 451 90.32 124.28 -66.60
C GLN A 451 90.59 125.77 -66.35
N THR A 452 89.84 126.40 -65.44
CA THR A 452 90.02 127.82 -65.06
C THR A 452 91.38 128.06 -64.40
N ASN A 453 91.85 127.14 -63.55
CA ASN A 453 93.17 127.20 -62.93
C ASN A 453 94.32 127.09 -63.97
N ILE A 454 94.16 126.28 -65.02
CA ILE A 454 95.12 126.19 -66.14
C ILE A 454 95.07 127.45 -67.03
N LEU A 455 93.87 127.95 -67.34
CA LEU A 455 93.69 129.24 -68.06
C LEU A 455 94.34 130.40 -67.31
N ALA A 456 94.15 130.47 -66.00
CA ALA A 456 94.75 131.48 -65.14
C ALA A 456 96.27 131.33 -65.01
N LEU A 457 96.82 130.10 -65.00
CA LEU A 457 98.26 129.87 -65.12
C LEU A 457 98.82 130.43 -66.43
N ASN A 458 98.18 130.11 -67.56
CA ASN A 458 98.61 130.56 -68.88
C ASN A 458 98.55 132.10 -68.98
N ALA A 459 97.49 132.72 -68.45
CA ALA A 459 97.36 134.17 -68.37
C ALA A 459 98.44 134.82 -67.49
N ALA A 460 98.79 134.22 -66.34
CA ALA A 460 99.86 134.71 -65.48
C ALA A 460 101.25 134.60 -66.14
N VAL A 461 101.49 133.54 -66.91
CA VAL A 461 102.73 133.35 -67.69
C VAL A 461 102.85 134.42 -68.79
N GLU A 462 101.79 134.65 -69.56
CA GLU A 462 101.80 135.66 -70.63
C GLU A 462 101.87 137.09 -70.05
N ALA A 463 101.24 137.34 -68.90
CA ALA A 463 101.38 138.59 -68.16
C ALA A 463 102.82 138.82 -67.65
N ALA A 464 103.51 137.78 -67.17
CA ALA A 464 104.93 137.87 -66.80
C ALA A 464 105.82 138.13 -68.03
N ARG A 465 105.47 137.56 -69.18
CA ARG A 465 106.15 137.74 -70.47
C ARG A 465 106.04 139.18 -71.00
N ALA A 466 104.95 139.89 -70.68
CA ALA A 466 104.71 141.29 -71.05
C ALA A 466 105.42 142.33 -70.16
N GLY A 467 106.18 141.91 -69.13
CA GLY A 467 106.96 142.80 -68.27
C GLY A 467 106.10 143.78 -67.47
N GLU A 468 106.55 145.04 -67.37
CA GLU A 468 105.85 146.08 -66.58
C GLU A 468 104.40 146.32 -67.02
N GLN A 469 104.11 146.19 -68.32
CA GLN A 469 102.74 146.37 -68.87
C GLN A 469 101.79 145.23 -68.45
N GLY A 470 102.32 144.07 -68.07
CA GLY A 470 101.54 142.91 -67.65
C GLY A 470 101.17 142.88 -66.16
N ARG A 471 101.68 143.79 -65.31
CA ARG A 471 101.55 143.71 -63.84
C ARG A 471 100.09 143.66 -63.37
N GLY A 472 99.21 144.46 -63.96
CA GLY A 472 97.77 144.42 -63.64
C GLY A 472 97.10 143.10 -64.02
N PHE A 473 97.40 142.56 -65.21
CA PHE A 473 96.89 141.27 -65.65
C PHE A 473 97.43 140.10 -64.83
N SER A 474 98.68 140.17 -64.36
CA SER A 474 99.28 139.15 -63.49
C SER A 474 98.55 139.04 -62.14
N VAL A 475 98.18 140.17 -61.53
CA VAL A 475 97.37 140.19 -60.29
C VAL A 475 95.98 139.59 -60.53
N VAL A 476 95.29 139.96 -61.60
CA VAL A 476 93.97 139.38 -61.95
C VAL A 476 94.09 137.88 -62.22
N ALA A 477 95.13 137.43 -62.94
CA ALA A 477 95.36 136.02 -63.20
C ALA A 477 95.66 135.23 -61.91
N ALA A 478 96.41 135.81 -60.96
CA ALA A 478 96.64 135.20 -59.65
C ALA A 478 95.34 135.09 -58.82
N GLU A 479 94.47 136.10 -58.86
CA GLU A 479 93.19 136.07 -58.15
C GLU A 479 92.20 135.07 -58.77
N VAL A 480 92.09 135.02 -60.11
CA VAL A 480 91.29 134.01 -60.82
C VAL A 480 91.81 132.60 -60.54
N ARG A 481 93.14 132.41 -60.47
CA ARG A 481 93.75 131.13 -60.07
C ARG A 481 93.37 130.74 -58.64
N SER A 482 93.48 131.68 -57.70
CA SER A 482 93.10 131.49 -56.29
C SER A 482 91.62 131.11 -56.17
N LEU A 483 90.73 131.80 -56.88
CA LEU A 483 89.31 131.50 -56.93
C LEU A 483 89.03 130.11 -57.54
N ALA A 484 89.75 129.72 -58.59
CA ALA A 484 89.63 128.40 -59.20
C ALA A 484 90.09 127.29 -58.24
N GLN A 485 91.21 127.48 -57.54
CA GLN A 485 91.69 126.54 -56.51
C GLN A 485 90.70 126.41 -55.34
N ARG A 486 90.11 127.53 -54.88
CA ARG A 486 89.04 127.53 -53.87
C ARG A 486 87.78 126.81 -54.36
N SER A 487 87.42 126.98 -55.63
CA SER A 487 86.25 126.33 -56.25
C SER A 487 86.44 124.81 -56.37
N ALA A 488 87.63 124.35 -56.75
CA ALA A 488 87.97 122.92 -56.77
C ALA A 488 87.95 122.31 -55.35
N ALA A 489 88.50 123.02 -54.35
CA ALA A 489 88.43 122.58 -52.95
C ALA A 489 86.98 122.44 -52.46
N ALA A 490 86.14 123.45 -52.70
CA ALA A 490 84.72 123.40 -52.34
C ALA A 490 83.95 122.30 -53.10
N ALA A 491 84.23 122.10 -54.40
CA ALA A 491 83.64 121.01 -55.17
C ALA A 491 84.01 119.64 -54.59
N LYS A 492 85.27 119.45 -54.16
CA LYS A 492 85.73 118.22 -53.50
C LYS A 492 85.07 117.98 -52.14
N GLU A 493 84.88 119.03 -51.34
CA GLU A 493 84.15 118.94 -50.06
C GLU A 493 82.67 118.57 -50.27
N ILE A 494 81.99 119.21 -51.23
CA ILE A 494 80.60 118.86 -51.58
C ILE A 494 80.52 117.42 -52.08
N LYS A 495 81.47 116.98 -52.93
CA LYS A 495 81.53 115.61 -53.44
C LYS A 495 81.65 114.59 -52.30
N GLN A 496 82.45 114.87 -51.27
CA GLN A 496 82.54 114.03 -50.07
C GLN A 496 81.21 114.00 -49.31
N LEU A 497 80.60 115.16 -49.03
CA LEU A 497 79.32 115.24 -48.30
C LEU A 497 78.17 114.51 -49.02
N ILE A 498 78.11 114.59 -50.35
CA ILE A 498 77.11 113.87 -51.16
C ILE A 498 77.43 112.37 -51.20
N SER A 499 78.70 111.96 -51.25
CA SER A 499 79.11 110.55 -51.15
C SER A 499 78.68 109.95 -49.79
N ASP A 500 78.99 110.63 -48.69
CA ASP A 500 78.60 110.21 -47.33
C ASP A 500 77.08 110.16 -47.16
N SER A 501 76.35 111.09 -47.78
CA SER A 501 74.88 111.11 -47.79
C SER A 501 74.30 109.95 -48.62
N THR A 502 74.89 109.65 -49.77
CA THR A 502 74.48 108.53 -50.64
C THR A 502 74.64 107.19 -49.90
N GLN A 503 75.77 106.99 -49.20
CA GLN A 503 76.00 105.80 -48.38
C GLN A 503 74.96 105.67 -47.24
N LYS A 504 74.59 106.79 -46.59
CA LYS A 504 73.54 106.78 -45.55
C LYS A 504 72.16 106.43 -46.12
N VAL A 505 71.81 106.94 -47.30
CA VAL A 505 70.56 106.62 -48.02
C VAL A 505 70.53 105.16 -48.45
N GLU A 506 71.65 104.61 -48.93
CA GLU A 506 71.77 103.20 -49.32
C GLU A 506 71.62 102.26 -48.10
N ASN A 507 72.29 102.57 -46.99
CA ASN A 507 72.13 101.85 -45.72
C ASN A 507 70.68 101.94 -45.20
N GLY A 508 70.04 103.12 -45.31
CA GLY A 508 68.65 103.34 -44.94
C GLY A 508 67.69 102.52 -45.81
N SER A 509 67.89 102.49 -47.14
CA SER A 509 67.11 101.69 -48.07
C SER A 509 67.20 100.19 -47.76
N ALA A 510 68.38 99.69 -47.38
CA ALA A 510 68.57 98.31 -46.95
C ALA A 510 67.75 97.97 -45.69
N LEU A 511 67.80 98.79 -44.65
CA LEU A 511 67.04 98.61 -43.41
C LEU A 511 65.51 98.66 -43.65
N VAL A 512 65.04 99.60 -44.48
CA VAL A 512 63.61 99.70 -44.81
C VAL A 512 63.14 98.49 -45.63
N LYS A 513 63.98 97.96 -46.53
CA LYS A 513 63.70 96.72 -47.27
C LYS A 513 63.60 95.49 -46.35
N GLU A 514 64.47 95.38 -45.35
CA GLU A 514 64.40 94.34 -44.31
C GLU A 514 63.14 94.47 -43.45
N ALA A 515 62.74 95.69 -43.09
CA ALA A 515 61.47 95.95 -42.42
C ALA A 515 60.26 95.53 -43.27
N GLY A 516 60.29 95.73 -44.60
CA GLY A 516 59.24 95.29 -45.52
C GLY A 516 59.15 93.75 -45.63
N GLN A 517 60.29 93.06 -45.65
CA GLN A 517 60.33 91.60 -45.55
C GLN A 517 59.74 91.11 -44.21
N THR A 518 60.03 91.81 -43.12
CA THR A 518 59.51 91.52 -41.78
C THR A 518 57.98 91.69 -41.72
N MET A 519 57.41 92.76 -42.32
CA MET A 519 55.96 92.92 -42.45
C MET A 519 55.31 91.79 -43.24
N THR A 520 55.97 91.29 -44.28
CA THR A 520 55.49 90.14 -45.07
C THR A 520 55.44 88.85 -44.23
N GLN A 521 56.43 88.62 -43.36
CA GLN A 521 56.44 87.49 -42.42
C GLN A 521 55.39 87.63 -41.30
N ILE A 522 55.11 88.86 -40.84
CA ILE A 522 54.02 89.15 -39.90
C ILE A 522 52.68 88.82 -40.55
N LEU A 523 52.41 89.28 -41.78
CA LEU A 523 51.18 88.95 -42.51
C LEU A 523 50.97 87.43 -42.67
N ALA A 524 52.01 86.69 -43.05
CA ALA A 524 51.97 85.23 -43.13
C ALA A 524 51.72 84.56 -41.76
N SER A 525 52.10 85.20 -40.66
CA SER A 525 51.89 84.68 -39.30
C SER A 525 50.50 85.02 -38.77
N VAL A 526 49.99 86.23 -39.02
CA VAL A 526 48.62 86.64 -38.70
C VAL A 526 47.60 85.80 -39.48
N LYS A 527 47.89 85.47 -40.76
CA LYS A 527 47.07 84.53 -41.53
C LYS A 527 46.99 83.16 -40.84
N ARG A 528 48.11 82.57 -40.42
CA ARG A 528 48.10 81.28 -39.69
C ARG A 528 47.29 81.35 -38.38
N VAL A 529 47.32 82.48 -37.66
CA VAL A 529 46.46 82.67 -36.48
C VAL A 529 44.98 82.69 -36.88
N THR A 530 44.63 83.38 -37.97
CA THR A 530 43.27 83.43 -38.53
C THR A 530 42.77 82.02 -38.87
N ASP A 531 43.60 81.23 -39.56
CA ASP A 531 43.28 79.84 -39.95
C ASP A 531 43.05 78.95 -38.70
N ILE A 532 43.94 79.01 -37.69
CA ILE A 532 43.80 78.26 -36.43
C ILE A 532 42.56 78.68 -35.63
N MET A 533 42.24 79.98 -35.57
CA MET A 533 41.03 80.44 -34.88
C MET A 533 39.75 79.95 -35.56
N ALA A 534 39.74 79.82 -36.89
CA ALA A 534 38.62 79.22 -37.62
C ALA A 534 38.47 77.72 -37.30
N GLU A 535 39.58 76.97 -37.27
CA GLU A 535 39.57 75.55 -36.88
C GLU A 535 39.07 75.34 -35.44
N ILE A 536 39.51 76.16 -34.48
CA ILE A 536 39.02 76.11 -33.09
C ILE A 536 37.52 76.43 -33.02
N ALA A 537 37.04 77.45 -33.74
CA ALA A 537 35.62 77.79 -33.73
C ALA A 537 34.73 76.65 -34.27
N VAL A 538 35.18 75.93 -35.30
CA VAL A 538 34.49 74.73 -35.81
C VAL A 538 34.54 73.59 -34.79
N ALA A 539 35.73 73.27 -34.27
CA ALA A 539 35.90 72.18 -33.29
C ALA A 539 35.11 72.42 -31.99
N SER A 540 35.04 73.66 -31.48
CA SER A 540 34.19 74.00 -30.34
C SER A 540 32.69 73.93 -30.67
N GLY A 541 32.29 74.18 -31.91
CA GLY A 541 30.92 73.93 -32.38
C GLY A 541 30.55 72.45 -32.33
N GLU A 542 31.43 71.58 -32.83
CA GLU A 542 31.26 70.11 -32.77
C GLU A 542 31.28 69.59 -31.33
N GLN A 543 32.17 70.11 -30.48
CA GLN A 543 32.18 69.78 -29.04
C GLN A 543 30.89 70.17 -28.34
N SER A 544 30.29 71.33 -28.66
CA SER A 544 28.99 71.73 -28.09
C SER A 544 27.90 70.72 -28.45
N ALA A 545 27.81 70.31 -29.71
CA ALA A 545 26.83 69.32 -30.15
C ALA A 545 27.06 67.93 -29.52
N GLY A 546 28.33 67.53 -29.32
CA GLY A 546 28.66 66.31 -28.59
C GLY A 546 28.31 66.38 -27.10
N ILE A 547 28.46 67.55 -26.48
CA ILE A 547 28.03 67.81 -25.10
C ILE A 547 26.50 67.72 -24.97
N ASP A 548 25.74 68.27 -25.92
CA ASP A 548 24.28 68.16 -25.93
C ASP A 548 23.81 66.68 -26.01
N GLN A 549 24.51 65.85 -26.78
CA GLN A 549 24.24 64.40 -26.83
C GLN A 549 24.57 63.67 -25.52
N VAL A 550 25.69 64.02 -24.88
CA VAL A 550 26.04 63.46 -23.56
C VAL A 550 25.02 63.89 -22.50
N ASN A 551 24.54 65.14 -22.55
CA ASN A 551 23.53 65.63 -21.62
C ASN A 551 22.21 64.85 -21.74
N LEU A 552 21.76 64.58 -22.99
CA LEU A 552 20.61 63.71 -23.24
C LEU A 552 20.80 62.30 -22.64
N ALA A 553 22.00 61.74 -22.76
CA ALA A 553 22.32 60.43 -22.18
C ALA A 553 22.31 60.46 -20.63
N VAL A 554 22.80 61.54 -20.00
CA VAL A 554 22.74 61.73 -18.54
C VAL A 554 21.29 61.80 -18.08
N THR A 555 20.43 62.58 -18.74
CA THR A 555 18.98 62.63 -18.44
C THR A 555 18.31 61.26 -18.54
N GLN A 556 18.69 60.44 -19.54
CA GLN A 556 18.13 59.09 -19.68
C GLN A 556 18.70 58.09 -18.66
N MET A 557 19.95 58.27 -18.19
CA MET A 557 20.47 57.52 -17.05
C MET A 557 19.75 57.89 -15.75
N GLU A 558 19.36 59.17 -15.58
CA GLU A 558 18.60 59.64 -14.43
C GLU A 558 17.19 59.03 -14.37
N ASP A 559 16.47 58.98 -15.50
CA ASP A 559 15.18 58.27 -15.62
C ASP A 559 15.32 56.78 -15.24
N VAL A 560 16.35 56.09 -15.74
CA VAL A 560 16.63 54.69 -15.35
C VAL A 560 16.97 54.57 -13.86
N THR A 561 17.70 55.52 -13.27
CA THR A 561 17.98 55.54 -11.82
C THR A 561 16.70 55.74 -11.00
N GLN A 562 15.80 56.63 -11.40
CA GLN A 562 14.50 56.80 -10.73
C GLN A 562 13.61 55.55 -10.87
N GLN A 563 13.57 54.93 -12.05
CA GLN A 563 12.87 53.66 -12.25
C GLN A 563 13.45 52.51 -11.42
N ASN A 564 14.78 52.47 -11.24
CA ASN A 564 15.43 51.48 -10.38
C ASN A 564 15.06 51.70 -8.91
N ALA A 565 15.02 52.93 -8.40
CA ALA A 565 14.55 53.22 -7.06
C ALA A 565 13.09 52.75 -6.84
N ALA A 566 12.19 53.03 -7.79
CA ALA A 566 10.81 52.54 -7.74
C ALA A 566 10.70 51.00 -7.78
N ARG A 567 11.53 50.33 -8.59
CA ARG A 567 11.61 48.85 -8.62
C ARG A 567 12.16 48.27 -7.33
N VAL A 568 13.12 48.93 -6.69
CA VAL A 568 13.67 48.54 -5.38
C VAL A 568 12.57 48.58 -4.30
N GLU A 569 11.76 49.65 -4.26
CA GLU A 569 10.65 49.76 -3.31
C GLU A 569 9.60 48.65 -3.54
N GLN A 570 9.24 48.39 -4.80
CA GLN A 570 8.33 47.29 -5.17
C GLN A 570 8.90 45.91 -4.80
N ALA A 571 10.19 45.67 -5.06
CA ALA A 571 10.85 44.41 -4.74
C ALA A 571 11.01 44.20 -3.24
N ALA A 572 11.23 45.26 -2.46
CA ALA A 572 11.26 45.21 -1.00
C ALA A 572 9.86 44.88 -0.42
N ALA A 573 8.79 45.47 -0.97
CA ALA A 573 7.42 45.15 -0.60
C ALA A 573 7.06 43.68 -0.94
N ALA A 574 7.47 43.19 -2.11
CA ALA A 574 7.28 41.79 -2.52
C ALA A 574 8.05 40.82 -1.62
N ALA A 575 9.32 41.11 -1.31
CA ALA A 575 10.14 40.32 -0.40
C ALA A 575 9.52 40.25 1.00
N LYS A 576 9.02 41.37 1.53
CA LYS A 576 8.31 41.39 2.81
C LYS A 576 7.03 40.53 2.78
N SER A 577 6.25 40.59 1.70
CA SER A 577 5.07 39.72 1.56
C SER A 577 5.42 38.23 1.49
N LEU A 578 6.56 37.87 0.90
CA LEU A 578 7.07 36.50 0.93
C LEU A 578 7.53 36.07 2.33
N GLU A 579 8.16 36.96 3.10
CA GLU A 579 8.51 36.70 4.52
C GLU A 579 7.24 36.45 5.35
N GLU A 580 6.21 37.29 5.20
CA GLU A 580 4.92 37.16 5.89
C GLU A 580 4.18 35.86 5.47
N GLN A 581 4.18 35.49 4.18
CA GLN A 581 3.58 34.25 3.69
C GLN A 581 4.32 33.00 4.17
N ALA A 582 5.66 33.02 4.19
CA ALA A 582 6.48 31.93 4.69
C ALA A 582 6.27 31.71 6.20
N GLN A 583 6.20 32.80 6.96
CA GLN A 583 5.87 32.77 8.39
C GLN A 583 4.48 32.17 8.64
N HIS A 584 3.45 32.59 7.88
CA HIS A 584 2.11 32.01 7.99
C HIS A 584 2.04 30.52 7.60
N LEU A 585 2.82 30.08 6.60
CA LEU A 585 2.94 28.66 6.27
C LEU A 585 3.61 27.88 7.42
N ALA A 586 4.70 28.39 7.98
CA ALA A 586 5.36 27.77 9.13
C ALA A 586 4.43 27.67 10.35
N GLU A 587 3.65 28.72 10.64
CA GLU A 587 2.64 28.73 11.70
C GLU A 587 1.51 27.72 11.45
N ALA A 588 0.92 27.68 10.24
CA ALA A 588 -0.14 26.73 9.90
C ALA A 588 0.32 25.26 10.00
N VAL A 589 1.58 25.00 9.63
CA VAL A 589 2.20 23.68 9.66
C VAL A 589 2.67 23.30 11.08
N SER A 590 2.97 24.27 11.95
CA SER A 590 3.40 24.05 13.34
C SER A 590 2.37 23.36 14.25
N VAL A 591 1.10 23.30 13.82
CA VAL A 591 0.04 22.52 14.49
C VAL A 591 0.34 21.03 14.43
N PHE A 592 1.06 20.56 13.40
CA PHE A 592 1.41 19.16 13.24
C PHE A 592 2.66 18.79 14.05
N ARG A 593 2.54 17.77 14.90
CA ARG A 593 3.64 17.23 15.71
C ARG A 593 4.34 16.13 14.91
N LEU A 594 5.59 16.36 14.54
CA LEU A 594 6.35 15.48 13.65
C LEU A 594 7.26 14.50 14.38
N ASP A 595 7.86 14.92 15.49
CA ASP A 595 8.71 14.07 16.32
C ASP A 595 8.19 13.99 17.75
N GLY A 596 8.22 12.77 18.31
CA GLY A 596 7.93 12.50 19.71
C GLY A 596 9.03 12.96 20.68
N ASN A 597 10.00 13.75 20.20
CA ASN A 597 10.92 14.45 21.07
C ASN A 597 10.12 15.44 21.91
N GLU A 598 10.37 15.38 23.22
CA GLU A 598 10.18 16.52 24.11
C GLU A 598 10.60 17.80 23.39
N VAL A 599 9.79 18.84 23.56
CA VAL A 599 10.34 20.19 23.52
C VAL A 599 11.31 20.25 24.69
N ALA A 600 12.56 19.86 24.44
CA ALA A 600 13.68 20.33 25.21
C ALA A 600 13.54 21.85 25.19
N GLU A 601 13.10 22.37 26.34
CA GLU A 601 12.93 23.79 26.59
C GLU A 601 14.17 24.49 26.01
N PRO A 602 14.01 25.44 25.05
CA PRO A 602 15.15 25.95 24.32
C PRO A 602 16.10 26.58 25.34
N GLU A 603 17.24 25.91 25.58
CA GLU A 603 18.20 26.30 26.60
C GLU A 603 18.50 27.79 26.35
N PRO A 604 18.21 28.67 27.32
CA PRO A 604 18.10 30.09 27.04
C PRO A 604 19.41 30.57 26.45
N ALA A 605 19.35 30.96 25.17
CA ALA A 605 20.52 31.18 24.32
C ALA A 605 21.58 31.95 25.11
N PRO A 606 22.84 31.46 25.16
CA PRO A 606 23.86 31.99 26.06
C PRO A 606 23.93 33.49 25.86
N LYS A 607 23.57 34.24 26.92
CA LYS A 607 23.43 35.71 26.88
C LYS A 607 24.60 36.27 26.09
N PRO A 608 24.37 37.14 25.08
CA PRO A 608 25.46 37.66 24.26
C PRO A 608 26.57 38.17 25.18
N GLY A 609 27.71 37.48 25.15
CA GLY A 609 28.92 37.99 25.78
C GLY A 609 29.11 39.41 25.25
N PRO A 610 29.49 40.39 26.09
CA PRO A 610 29.51 41.79 25.69
C PRO A 610 30.29 41.91 24.38
N ALA A 611 29.60 42.35 23.33
CA ALA A 611 30.14 42.37 21.98
C ALA A 611 31.53 43.02 22.01
N PRO A 612 32.53 42.49 21.28
CA PRO A 612 33.87 43.03 21.30
C PRO A 612 33.76 44.51 20.99
N ARG A 613 34.05 45.34 22.00
CA ARG A 613 33.81 46.78 21.97
C ARG A 613 34.57 47.33 20.77
N VAL A 614 33.84 47.61 19.69
CA VAL A 614 34.37 48.33 18.53
C VAL A 614 34.82 49.66 19.08
N VAL A 615 36.12 49.78 19.34
CA VAL A 615 36.73 51.03 19.75
C VAL A 615 36.40 52.00 18.63
N PRO A 616 35.67 53.09 18.89
CA PRO A 616 35.42 54.06 17.84
C PRO A 616 36.79 54.55 17.39
N LYS A 617 37.18 54.23 16.15
CA LYS A 617 38.34 54.85 15.52
C LYS A 617 38.08 56.35 15.61
N ALA A 618 38.98 57.05 16.30
CA ALA A 618 38.87 58.48 16.49
C ALA A 618 38.64 59.14 15.11
N PRO A 619 37.80 60.19 15.02
CA PRO A 619 37.53 60.84 13.76
C PRO A 619 38.85 61.24 13.11
N VAL A 620 39.10 60.72 11.90
CA VAL A 620 40.26 61.10 11.11
C VAL A 620 40.12 62.59 10.84
N LYS A 621 40.95 63.40 11.50
CA LYS A 621 40.97 64.84 11.29
C LYS A 621 41.19 65.09 9.80
N ALA A 622 40.32 65.89 9.20
CA ALA A 622 40.47 66.34 7.82
C ALA A 622 41.89 66.89 7.59
N PRO A 623 42.55 66.57 6.46
CA PRO A 623 43.88 67.06 6.19
C PRO A 623 43.85 68.59 6.03
N VAL A 624 44.40 69.28 7.03
CA VAL A 624 44.61 70.73 6.97
C VAL A 624 45.54 71.04 5.80
N LYS A 625 45.10 71.92 4.89
CA LYS A 625 45.93 72.41 3.78
C LYS A 625 47.19 73.09 4.35
N ALA A 626 48.34 72.42 4.22
CA ALA A 626 49.65 73.02 4.45
C ALA A 626 50.11 73.79 3.18
N PRO A 627 50.83 74.92 3.33
CA PRO A 627 51.12 75.80 2.20
C PRO A 627 52.21 75.26 1.27
N VAL A 628 52.04 75.50 -0.03
CA VAL A 628 53.01 75.18 -1.07
C VAL A 628 54.30 75.98 -0.88
N ARG A 629 55.45 75.31 -0.95
CA ARG A 629 56.78 75.94 -1.02
C ARG A 629 57.51 75.41 -2.28
N PRO A 630 58.24 76.25 -3.04
CA PRO A 630 58.40 76.02 -4.48
C PRO A 630 59.54 75.07 -4.90
N ALA A 631 59.46 74.68 -6.17
CA ALA A 631 60.23 73.64 -6.84
C ALA A 631 61.76 73.72 -6.71
N ALA A 632 62.38 72.55 -6.54
CA ALA A 632 63.81 72.32 -6.81
C ALA A 632 63.98 71.71 -8.21
N LYS A 633 64.94 72.25 -8.98
CA LYS A 633 65.24 71.82 -10.35
C LYS A 633 65.96 70.47 -10.35
N ALA A 634 65.61 69.60 -11.30
CA ALA A 634 66.47 68.52 -11.77
C ALA A 634 66.34 68.35 -13.29
N SER A 635 67.48 68.25 -13.97
CA SER A 635 67.62 67.89 -15.39
C SER A 635 68.87 67.00 -15.51
N PRO A 636 69.09 66.33 -16.66
CA PRO A 636 68.20 65.35 -17.27
C PRO A 636 68.91 63.99 -17.43
N ALA A 637 68.17 62.88 -17.40
CA ALA A 637 68.72 61.55 -17.71
C ALA A 637 68.36 61.15 -19.14
N SER A 638 69.36 61.07 -20.02
CA SER A 638 69.25 60.47 -21.34
C SER A 638 69.45 58.96 -21.25
N THR A 639 68.52 58.15 -21.77
CA THR A 639 68.90 56.96 -22.57
C THR A 639 67.77 56.52 -23.53
N ASN A 640 67.91 56.93 -24.79
CA ASN A 640 67.81 56.11 -25.99
C ASN A 640 66.91 54.83 -25.98
N GLN A 641 65.78 54.87 -26.69
CA GLN A 641 65.27 53.72 -27.45
C GLN A 641 64.36 54.17 -28.62
N GLY A 642 64.65 53.70 -29.83
CA GLY A 642 64.00 54.13 -31.07
C GLY A 642 62.67 53.41 -31.40
N PRO A 643 61.89 53.92 -32.37
CA PRO A 643 60.55 53.42 -32.65
C PRO A 643 60.55 52.11 -33.46
N ARG A 644 59.83 51.09 -32.97
CA ARG A 644 59.56 49.85 -33.74
C ARG A 644 58.28 49.94 -34.58
N LYS A 645 58.48 49.76 -35.90
CA LYS A 645 57.52 49.48 -36.98
C LYS A 645 57.90 48.11 -37.58
N ILE A 646 57.04 47.24 -38.12
CA ILE A 646 55.57 47.21 -38.36
C ILE A 646 55.11 45.75 -38.15
N ALA A 647 53.85 45.49 -37.76
CA ALA A 647 53.17 44.23 -38.12
C ALA A 647 51.63 44.40 -38.19
N ALA A 648 51.11 44.63 -39.40
CA ALA A 648 49.68 44.56 -39.66
C ALA A 648 49.25 43.09 -39.83
N THR A 649 48.15 42.68 -39.19
CA THR A 649 47.42 41.47 -39.57
C THR A 649 45.95 41.82 -39.78
N SER A 650 45.55 41.84 -41.03
CA SER A 650 44.16 42.01 -41.43
C SER A 650 43.35 40.76 -41.10
N LYS A 651 42.40 40.87 -40.17
CA LYS A 651 41.25 39.96 -40.10
C LYS A 651 39.98 40.77 -40.37
N THR A 652 39.39 40.51 -41.53
CA THR A 652 38.03 40.90 -41.87
C THR A 652 37.04 40.29 -40.88
N LEU A 653 36.30 41.13 -40.17
CA LEU A 653 35.08 40.76 -39.46
C LEU A 653 33.95 41.59 -40.06
N SER A 654 32.95 40.89 -40.61
CA SER A 654 31.74 41.50 -41.16
C SER A 654 30.83 41.96 -40.01
N PRO A 655 30.17 43.12 -40.12
CA PRO A 655 29.18 43.54 -39.13
C PRO A 655 27.82 42.93 -39.47
N ASP A 656 27.34 41.98 -38.66
CA ASP A 656 25.91 41.69 -38.58
C ASP A 656 25.55 40.85 -37.35
N LYS A 657 24.36 41.12 -36.80
CA LYS A 657 23.65 40.40 -35.71
C LYS A 657 24.26 40.42 -34.29
N TRP A 658 23.70 41.31 -33.46
CA TRP A 658 23.30 40.99 -32.09
C TRP A 658 21.96 41.70 -31.79
N GLU A 659 20.88 40.92 -31.76
CA GLU A 659 19.60 41.25 -31.11
C GLU A 659 19.32 40.12 -30.10
N GLU A 660 18.70 40.48 -28.98
CA GLU A 660 18.12 39.62 -27.93
C GLU A 660 19.03 38.54 -27.28
N PHE A 661 19.42 38.78 -26.01
CA PHE A 661 18.94 38.01 -24.85
C PHE A 661 19.19 38.76 -23.53
#